data_AF-A0A395NPY0-F1
#
_entry.id   AF-A0A395NPY0-F1
#
_cell.length_a   1.000
_cell.length_b   1.000
_cell.length_c   1.000
_cell.angle_alpha   90.00
_cell.angle_beta   90.00
_cell.angle_gamma   90.00
#
_symmetry.space_group_name_H-M   'P 1'
#
loop_
_entity.id
_entity.type
_entity.pdbx_description
1 polymer ?
#
loop_
_entity_poly.entity_id
_entity_poly.type
_entity_poly.pdbx_seq_one_letter_code
_entity_poly.pdbx_strand_id
1 'polypeptide(L)'
;MRLTSNSLAVLAAASALPLAVSATSSGSGPDKDGKYWIRAKGIEASFIPYGASISNLFINDRYGIQRDLVGGFDNASYYSIDKQHPHFGGVPGRYANRIKNSTFTIDGTTYRTVPNENPIKGHPDGTDTLHGGPDGWDWRNFTVSAHTATSITFTIVDPDGKEGFPGEVVSHITYSVQELQWDFKMVAIATTKKTPIMLSSHTYWNLDGFSNNQTQTALNHTLHLPYSGQRVDVDGFLIPTGDILANKKDTANDFWSKPKQLGKGFQQSGIKNNCGNNCTGFDTCYLVNREALQPFDWRAEGPVASLSSPWSGIHLDVYSDQTAFQVYSCNGQNGTMALKKTQGLHGKKNFPRTIPQYGCLVLEVEDWIDGINNPEWGRKQIFGPGDAPALVDLGAAADIEEARLEVHTAENGATKDEAPTTRQPKRRFVGRRAADEAAAAKGTSEEGGSGAVQAAKPRRAPRLLNRVPKEISEDPSLKEAIALLPANYNFEIPKTIHRIRESGARKVALQMPEGLLMFATTVSDIVTQFCPGVETLIMGDVTYGACCIDDYTARALGCDLLVHYAHSCLIPVDVTKIKTLYVFVDISIDTAHLVASLERNFASGKTIAIVGTIQFNATIHGVRSSLEAAGFGVVVPQIGPLSKGEILGCTSPRLRDEDGIDLILYLGDGRFHLESIMIHNPAIPAYRYDPYSRKLTRETYGHDEMQSVRRSAIQTARKARRWGLILGSLGRQGNPHTLALIERELAERGIPKVDLLLSEIFPGKLAMMSDVECWVQVACPRLSIDWGYAFPRPLLTPYEALVALGKRGGWGKEDGGDGIYPMDYYGKDGLGRTKPLEGVVSS
;
A
#
# COMPACT_ATOMS: atom_id res chain seq x y z
N MET A 1 44.91 8.24 -69.11
CA MET A 1 45.06 9.33 -68.11
C MET A 1 44.19 8.96 -66.91
N ARG A 2 44.60 8.87 -65.62
CA ARG A 2 45.63 9.58 -64.80
C ARG A 2 45.36 11.10 -64.73
N LEU A 3 45.29 11.85 -63.61
CA LEU A 3 45.49 11.68 -62.14
C LEU A 3 44.59 12.73 -61.39
N THR A 4 44.39 12.89 -60.05
CA THR A 4 44.34 12.11 -58.78
C THR A 4 43.81 13.05 -57.65
N SER A 5 43.69 12.58 -56.39
CA SER A 5 43.98 13.31 -55.12
C SER A 5 43.07 14.46 -54.61
N ASN A 6 43.00 14.85 -53.32
CA ASN A 6 43.30 14.19 -52.02
C ASN A 6 42.71 14.98 -50.81
N SER A 7 42.50 14.25 -49.69
CA SER A 7 42.76 14.60 -48.26
C SER A 7 42.41 15.96 -47.60
N LEU A 8 41.54 15.87 -46.57
CA LEU A 8 41.66 16.33 -45.17
C LEU A 8 42.04 17.79 -44.77
N ALA A 9 41.10 18.40 -44.02
CA ALA A 9 41.21 18.84 -42.60
C ALA A 9 41.62 20.29 -42.18
N VAL A 10 41.36 20.53 -40.88
CA VAL A 10 41.84 21.60 -39.95
C VAL A 10 40.88 22.76 -39.60
N LEU A 11 40.93 23.08 -38.31
CA LEU A 11 40.13 23.97 -37.45
C LEU A 11 39.89 25.42 -37.94
N ALA A 12 38.83 26.01 -37.39
CA ALA A 12 38.84 27.40 -36.91
C ALA A 12 38.33 27.46 -35.45
N ALA A 13 38.88 28.35 -34.63
CA ALA A 13 38.50 28.53 -33.22
C ALA A 13 37.82 29.91 -33.00
N ALA A 14 36.98 30.00 -31.97
CA ALA A 14 36.40 31.27 -31.50
C ALA A 14 36.56 31.38 -29.98
N SER A 15 36.86 32.59 -29.50
CA SER A 15 37.26 32.87 -28.12
C SER A 15 36.06 33.19 -27.20
N ALA A 16 36.25 32.94 -25.90
CA ALA A 16 35.27 33.22 -24.86
C ALA A 16 35.58 34.53 -24.12
N LEU A 17 34.52 35.18 -23.60
CA LEU A 17 34.55 36.03 -22.41
C LEU A 17 33.22 35.80 -21.63
N PRO A 18 33.21 35.92 -20.28
CA PRO A 18 32.16 35.29 -19.47
C PRO A 18 30.96 36.20 -19.15
N LEU A 19 29.79 35.58 -19.02
CA LEU A 19 28.69 36.10 -18.20
C LEU A 19 28.68 35.33 -16.86
N ALA A 20 28.81 36.05 -15.75
CA ALA A 20 28.77 35.47 -14.42
C ALA A 20 27.32 35.16 -14.01
N VAL A 21 26.87 33.93 -14.28
CA VAL A 21 25.60 33.41 -13.77
C VAL A 21 25.85 32.76 -12.40
N SER A 22 25.08 33.17 -11.39
CA SER A 22 25.14 32.56 -10.06
C SER A 22 24.65 31.11 -10.11
N ALA A 23 25.44 30.18 -9.55
CA ALA A 23 25.22 28.75 -9.73
C ALA A 23 24.18 28.19 -8.73
N THR A 24 22.89 28.33 -9.04
CA THR A 24 21.80 27.57 -8.40
C THR A 24 21.30 26.49 -9.35
N SER A 25 22.04 25.39 -9.47
CA SER A 25 21.79 24.32 -10.44
C SER A 25 20.70 23.33 -9.98
N SER A 26 19.42 23.72 -10.11
CA SER A 26 18.28 22.80 -9.97
C SER A 26 18.08 21.94 -11.24
N GLY A 27 19.11 21.17 -11.60
CA GLY A 27 19.10 20.34 -12.81
C GLY A 27 18.32 19.04 -12.62
N SER A 28 17.58 18.62 -13.64
CA SER A 28 16.89 17.31 -13.68
C SER A 28 17.80 16.13 -14.03
N GLY A 29 19.12 16.33 -14.03
CA GLY A 29 20.14 15.34 -14.34
C GLY A 29 21.19 15.24 -13.21
N PRO A 30 22.31 14.53 -13.45
CA PRO A 30 23.36 14.38 -12.46
C PRO A 30 24.17 15.67 -12.31
N ASP A 31 24.81 15.83 -11.15
CA ASP A 31 25.82 16.85 -10.92
C ASP A 31 27.17 16.51 -11.60
N LYS A 32 28.16 17.38 -11.40
CA LYS A 32 29.53 17.21 -11.93
C LYS A 32 30.27 15.96 -11.43
N ASP A 33 29.79 15.33 -10.36
CA ASP A 33 30.33 14.10 -9.79
C ASP A 33 29.47 12.87 -10.12
N GLY A 34 28.45 13.02 -10.99
CA GLY A 34 27.61 11.94 -11.49
C GLY A 34 26.37 11.64 -10.63
N LYS A 35 26.05 12.48 -9.65
CA LYS A 35 25.02 12.21 -8.63
C LYS A 35 23.70 12.92 -8.93
N TYR A 36 22.61 12.18 -8.86
CA TYR A 36 21.24 12.69 -8.90
C TYR A 36 20.79 13.01 -7.48
N TRP A 37 20.07 14.10 -7.25
CA TRP A 37 19.78 14.61 -5.90
C TRP A 37 18.30 14.87 -5.66
N ILE A 38 17.75 14.25 -4.63
CA ILE A 38 16.37 14.46 -4.17
C ILE A 38 16.37 15.08 -2.77
N ARG A 39 15.42 15.98 -2.51
CA ARG A 39 15.39 16.86 -1.33
C ARG A 39 13.97 17.06 -0.82
N ALA A 40 13.82 17.04 0.50
CA ALA A 40 12.61 17.47 1.20
C ALA A 40 12.99 18.26 2.46
N LYS A 41 12.03 18.61 3.32
CA LYS A 41 12.30 19.33 4.56
C LYS A 41 13.10 18.44 5.52
N GLY A 42 14.24 18.94 6.00
CA GLY A 42 15.12 18.23 6.93
C GLY A 42 16.01 17.12 6.33
N ILE A 43 15.80 16.71 5.07
CA ILE A 43 16.47 15.55 4.46
C ILE A 43 16.89 15.81 3.00
N GLU A 44 18.12 15.42 2.66
CA GLU A 44 18.70 15.52 1.32
C GLU A 44 19.48 14.24 1.00
N ALA A 45 19.18 13.60 -0.14
CA ALA A 45 19.78 12.33 -0.52
C ALA A 45 20.32 12.39 -1.96
N SER A 46 21.40 11.64 -2.23
CA SER A 46 21.99 11.52 -3.56
C SER A 46 22.11 10.07 -4.00
N PHE A 47 21.87 9.82 -5.29
CA PHE A 47 21.83 8.49 -5.90
C PHE A 47 22.62 8.46 -7.21
N ILE A 48 23.04 7.27 -7.63
CA ILE A 48 23.78 7.05 -8.88
C ILE A 48 23.18 5.89 -9.69
N PRO A 49 23.38 5.84 -11.02
CA PRO A 49 22.84 4.75 -11.84
C PRO A 49 23.52 3.39 -11.61
N TYR A 50 24.78 3.38 -11.18
CA TYR A 50 25.50 2.15 -10.87
C TYR A 50 24.96 1.52 -9.58
N GLY A 51 24.52 0.27 -9.65
CA GLY A 51 23.83 -0.44 -8.57
C GLY A 51 22.52 0.19 -8.10
N ALA A 52 22.00 1.18 -8.82
CA ALA A 52 20.97 2.13 -8.36
C ALA A 52 21.34 2.81 -7.00
N SER A 53 22.62 2.85 -6.64
CA SER A 53 23.06 3.05 -5.25
C SER A 53 22.72 4.41 -4.66
N ILE A 54 22.38 4.43 -3.37
CA ILE A 54 22.49 5.64 -2.55
C ILE A 54 23.98 6.00 -2.33
N SER A 55 24.31 7.29 -2.43
CA SER A 55 25.68 7.80 -2.33
C SER A 55 25.86 8.89 -1.26
N ASN A 56 24.78 9.58 -0.86
CA ASN A 56 24.76 10.48 0.29
C ASN A 56 23.36 10.48 0.93
N LEU A 57 23.30 10.70 2.24
CA LEU A 57 22.05 10.92 2.98
C LEU A 57 22.32 11.92 4.11
N PHE A 58 21.75 13.10 4.01
CA PHE A 58 22.00 14.21 4.92
C PHE A 58 20.82 14.49 5.84
N ILE A 59 21.10 14.50 7.14
CA ILE A 59 20.16 14.88 8.20
C ILE A 59 20.92 15.77 9.20
N ASN A 60 20.25 16.77 9.79
CA ASN A 60 20.86 17.62 10.82
C ASN A 60 20.86 16.90 12.17
N ASP A 61 21.97 16.92 12.89
CA ASP A 61 22.04 16.40 14.25
C ASP A 61 21.36 17.32 15.29
N ARG A 62 21.33 16.87 16.54
CA ARG A 62 20.78 17.61 17.70
C ARG A 62 21.44 18.97 18.01
N TYR A 63 22.49 19.35 17.29
CA TYR A 63 23.16 20.65 17.37
C TYR A 63 22.95 21.49 16.10
N GLY A 64 22.10 21.04 15.17
CA GLY A 64 21.83 21.66 13.87
C GLY A 64 22.93 21.43 12.83
N ILE A 65 23.87 20.50 13.07
CA ILE A 65 25.00 20.23 12.16
C ILE A 65 24.61 19.11 11.20
N GLN A 66 24.64 19.39 9.89
CA GLN A 66 24.34 18.40 8.85
C GLN A 66 25.35 17.24 8.88
N ARG A 67 24.86 15.99 8.87
CA ARG A 67 25.64 14.74 8.89
C ARG A 67 25.29 13.89 7.67
N ASP A 68 26.32 13.40 6.98
CA ASP A 68 26.17 12.43 5.87
C ASP A 68 26.22 11.01 6.42
N LEU A 69 25.06 10.36 6.55
CA LEU A 69 24.86 9.17 7.38
C LEU A 69 25.28 7.84 6.73
N VAL A 70 25.56 7.83 5.42
CA VAL A 70 25.80 6.59 4.66
C VAL A 70 27.19 6.51 4.03
N GLY A 71 27.78 5.31 3.95
CA GLY A 71 29.02 5.06 3.21
C GLY A 71 28.88 5.29 1.70
N GLY A 72 30.00 5.28 0.98
CA GLY A 72 30.04 5.51 -0.47
C GLY A 72 31.22 6.40 -0.90
N PHE A 73 31.24 6.79 -2.17
CA PHE A 73 32.31 7.62 -2.75
C PHE A 73 31.86 9.06 -3.03
N ASP A 74 32.82 9.99 -3.15
CA ASP A 74 32.55 11.37 -3.57
C ASP A 74 32.01 11.46 -5.01
N ASN A 75 32.46 10.57 -5.89
CA ASN A 75 32.21 10.61 -7.34
C ASN A 75 31.68 9.25 -7.84
N ALA A 76 30.64 9.28 -8.67
CA ALA A 76 29.93 8.11 -9.15
C ALA A 76 30.82 7.14 -9.96
N SER A 77 31.86 7.65 -10.64
CA SER A 77 32.77 6.79 -11.42
C SER A 77 33.56 5.80 -10.57
N TYR A 78 33.78 6.08 -9.29
CA TYR A 78 34.59 5.21 -8.41
C TYR A 78 33.90 3.88 -8.10
N TYR A 79 32.56 3.85 -8.07
CA TYR A 79 31.79 2.62 -7.83
C TYR A 79 32.04 1.54 -8.88
N SER A 80 32.39 1.90 -10.13
CA SER A 80 32.63 0.96 -11.23
C SER A 80 34.11 0.72 -11.56
N ILE A 81 35.05 1.39 -10.87
CA ILE A 81 36.50 1.22 -11.12
C ILE A 81 37.31 0.85 -9.86
N ASP A 82 36.82 1.13 -8.66
CA ASP A 82 37.50 0.74 -7.42
C ASP A 82 37.23 -0.73 -7.09
N LYS A 83 38.27 -1.56 -7.19
CA LYS A 83 38.18 -3.00 -6.88
C LYS A 83 38.07 -3.31 -5.39
N GLN A 84 38.10 -2.31 -4.51
CA GLN A 84 37.76 -2.43 -3.09
C GLN A 84 36.32 -2.02 -2.77
N HIS A 85 35.51 -1.65 -3.77
CA HIS A 85 34.09 -1.29 -3.60
C HIS A 85 33.31 -2.44 -2.93
N PRO A 86 32.81 -2.27 -1.69
CA PRO A 86 32.14 -3.31 -0.91
C PRO A 86 30.61 -3.23 -1.14
N HIS A 87 30.18 -3.13 -2.40
CA HIS A 87 28.77 -3.04 -2.79
C HIS A 87 28.03 -1.86 -2.09
N PHE A 88 28.65 -0.67 -2.01
CA PHE A 88 28.16 0.47 -1.21
C PHE A 88 26.79 0.98 -1.66
N GLY A 89 25.79 0.86 -0.78
CA GLY A 89 24.47 1.50 -0.93
C GLY A 89 23.64 0.97 -2.09
N GLY A 90 24.09 -0.11 -2.74
CA GLY A 90 23.50 -0.65 -3.95
C GLY A 90 22.37 -1.63 -3.70
N VAL A 91 21.77 -2.04 -4.81
CA VAL A 91 20.79 -3.12 -4.90
C VAL A 91 21.49 -4.42 -5.26
N PRO A 92 21.84 -5.29 -4.29
CA PRO A 92 22.27 -6.65 -4.60
C PRO A 92 21.17 -7.40 -5.34
N GLY A 93 21.52 -8.23 -6.32
CA GLY A 93 20.51 -8.86 -7.17
C GLY A 93 21.04 -9.68 -8.35
N ARG A 94 20.21 -10.54 -8.97
CA ARG A 94 18.75 -10.68 -8.73
C ARG A 94 18.35 -11.41 -7.45
N TYR A 95 19.33 -11.99 -6.74
CA TYR A 95 19.13 -12.64 -5.46
C TYR A 95 20.15 -12.11 -4.45
N ALA A 96 19.67 -11.42 -3.42
CA ALA A 96 20.49 -10.91 -2.32
C ALA A 96 21.05 -12.04 -1.44
N ASN A 97 22.01 -11.69 -0.58
CA ASN A 97 22.68 -12.63 0.33
C ASN A 97 23.25 -13.87 -0.41
N ARG A 98 23.40 -15.01 0.29
CA ARG A 98 24.12 -16.21 -0.18
C ARG A 98 23.21 -17.28 -0.81
N ILE A 99 23.71 -17.95 -1.85
CA ILE A 99 23.16 -19.17 -2.46
C ILE A 99 24.16 -20.32 -2.31
N LYS A 100 23.71 -21.38 -1.63
CA LYS A 100 24.49 -22.57 -1.25
C LYS A 100 25.02 -23.36 -2.45
N ASN A 101 26.32 -23.65 -2.44
CA ASN A 101 27.09 -24.30 -3.51
C ASN A 101 26.97 -23.63 -4.90
N SER A 102 26.51 -22.37 -4.96
CA SER A 102 26.13 -21.69 -6.20
C SER A 102 25.09 -22.49 -7.02
N THR A 103 24.13 -23.13 -6.35
CA THR A 103 23.12 -23.99 -7.01
C THR A 103 21.74 -23.84 -6.37
N PHE A 104 20.70 -24.08 -7.17
CA PHE A 104 19.31 -24.25 -6.71
C PHE A 104 18.54 -25.13 -7.72
N THR A 105 17.34 -25.60 -7.38
CA THR A 105 16.53 -26.44 -8.27
C THR A 105 15.13 -25.87 -8.47
N ILE A 106 14.69 -25.77 -9.73
CA ILE A 106 13.32 -25.37 -10.11
C ILE A 106 12.71 -26.49 -10.95
N ASP A 107 11.51 -26.95 -10.59
CA ASP A 107 10.74 -27.98 -11.31
C ASP A 107 11.57 -29.24 -11.67
N GLY A 108 12.47 -29.66 -10.77
CA GLY A 108 13.38 -30.80 -10.95
C GLY A 108 14.64 -30.53 -11.79
N THR A 109 14.81 -29.32 -12.33
CA THR A 109 16.03 -28.90 -13.04
C THR A 109 16.95 -28.12 -12.09
N THR A 110 18.16 -28.64 -11.87
CA THR A 110 19.20 -27.92 -11.10
C THR A 110 19.89 -26.88 -11.98
N TYR A 111 19.90 -25.64 -11.51
CA TYR A 111 20.63 -24.52 -12.09
C TYR A 111 21.90 -24.24 -11.29
N ARG A 112 22.89 -23.60 -11.92
CA ARG A 112 24.16 -23.26 -11.30
C ARG A 112 24.51 -21.81 -11.59
N THR A 113 24.68 -21.03 -10.54
CA THR A 113 25.11 -19.63 -10.60
C THR A 113 26.63 -19.51 -10.60
N VAL A 114 27.13 -18.31 -10.88
CA VAL A 114 28.57 -18.02 -10.83
C VAL A 114 29.00 -17.78 -9.37
N PRO A 115 30.00 -18.51 -8.84
CA PRO A 115 30.52 -18.28 -7.49
C PRO A 115 31.31 -16.97 -7.39
N ASN A 116 31.35 -16.40 -6.20
CA ASN A 116 32.18 -15.26 -5.82
C ASN A 116 32.60 -15.25 -4.34
N GLU A 117 32.12 -16.18 -3.50
CA GLU A 117 32.45 -16.26 -2.07
C GLU A 117 32.87 -17.68 -1.63
N ASN A 118 33.50 -17.78 -0.46
CA ASN A 118 34.01 -19.02 0.15
C ASN A 118 35.05 -19.77 -0.72
N PRO A 119 36.19 -19.14 -1.08
CA PRO A 119 37.23 -19.80 -1.86
C PRO A 119 37.91 -20.93 -1.07
N ILE A 120 37.92 -22.14 -1.64
CA ILE A 120 38.56 -23.33 -1.05
C ILE A 120 39.58 -23.94 -2.00
N LYS A 121 40.40 -24.88 -1.50
CA LYS A 121 41.43 -25.55 -2.31
C LYS A 121 40.79 -26.36 -3.46
N GLY A 122 40.87 -25.83 -4.67
CA GLY A 122 40.26 -26.39 -5.88
C GLY A 122 39.16 -25.51 -6.50
N HIS A 123 38.65 -24.55 -5.72
CA HIS A 123 37.63 -23.57 -6.12
C HIS A 123 38.12 -22.16 -5.73
N PRO A 124 39.08 -21.59 -6.49
CA PRO A 124 39.72 -20.32 -6.13
C PRO A 124 38.77 -19.11 -6.25
N ASP A 125 37.76 -19.21 -7.09
CA ASP A 125 36.74 -18.18 -7.32
C ASP A 125 35.53 -18.29 -6.36
N GLY A 126 35.53 -19.29 -5.46
CA GLY A 126 34.46 -19.53 -4.50
C GLY A 126 33.69 -20.84 -4.71
N THR A 127 32.93 -21.24 -3.69
CA THR A 127 31.89 -22.29 -3.78
C THR A 127 30.49 -21.71 -3.86
N ASP A 128 30.26 -20.51 -3.34
CA ASP A 128 28.93 -19.94 -3.12
C ASP A 128 28.75 -18.62 -3.89
N THR A 129 27.50 -18.31 -4.22
CA THR A 129 27.11 -17.07 -4.89
C THR A 129 26.56 -16.09 -3.86
N LEU A 130 27.22 -14.96 -3.68
CA LEU A 130 26.80 -13.83 -2.86
C LEU A 130 26.25 -12.70 -3.75
N HIS A 131 25.11 -12.11 -3.35
CA HIS A 131 24.45 -10.95 -3.97
C HIS A 131 24.15 -11.08 -5.48
N GLY A 132 24.06 -12.32 -5.99
CA GLY A 132 23.79 -12.61 -7.41
C GLY A 132 25.03 -12.90 -8.25
N GLY A 133 26.24 -12.87 -7.68
CA GLY A 133 27.48 -13.23 -8.36
C GLY A 133 28.40 -12.05 -8.68
N PRO A 134 29.51 -12.28 -9.39
CA PRO A 134 30.54 -11.26 -9.64
C PRO A 134 30.11 -10.14 -10.60
N ASP A 135 29.01 -10.28 -11.35
CA ASP A 135 28.35 -9.19 -12.10
C ASP A 135 26.83 -9.15 -11.78
N GLY A 136 26.54 -9.14 -10.48
CA GLY A 136 25.22 -8.87 -9.89
C GLY A 136 24.71 -7.45 -10.15
N TRP A 137 23.49 -7.15 -9.71
CA TRP A 137 22.82 -5.87 -10.03
C TRP A 137 23.56 -4.64 -9.47
N ASP A 138 24.16 -4.76 -8.29
CA ASP A 138 24.98 -3.74 -7.63
C ASP A 138 26.31 -3.43 -8.35
N TRP A 139 26.76 -4.32 -9.24
CA TRP A 139 27.91 -4.11 -10.14
C TRP A 139 27.53 -3.61 -11.54
N ARG A 140 26.25 -3.25 -11.77
CA ARG A 140 25.72 -2.89 -13.10
C ARG A 140 25.06 -1.52 -13.13
N ASN A 141 25.09 -0.89 -14.31
CA ASN A 141 24.37 0.37 -14.54
C ASN A 141 22.88 0.10 -14.78
N PHE A 142 22.03 0.71 -13.97
CA PHE A 142 20.61 0.89 -14.23
C PHE A 142 20.39 2.11 -15.15
N THR A 143 19.26 2.13 -15.86
CA THR A 143 18.77 3.33 -16.54
C THR A 143 17.96 4.18 -15.56
N VAL A 144 18.23 5.49 -15.47
CA VAL A 144 17.32 6.43 -14.77
C VAL A 144 16.08 6.62 -15.65
N SER A 145 14.94 6.10 -15.22
CA SER A 145 13.67 6.13 -15.96
C SER A 145 12.72 7.25 -15.51
N ALA A 146 12.89 7.76 -14.29
CA ALA A 146 12.24 9.00 -13.83
C ALA A 146 13.12 9.72 -12.79
N HIS A 147 13.06 11.06 -12.75
CA HIS A 147 13.73 11.88 -11.74
C HIS A 147 12.97 13.19 -11.54
N THR A 148 12.77 13.57 -10.28
CA THR A 148 12.06 14.77 -9.80
C THR A 148 12.81 15.35 -8.60
N ALA A 149 12.38 16.50 -8.08
CA ALA A 149 13.01 17.11 -6.90
C ALA A 149 12.92 16.25 -5.62
N THR A 150 11.96 15.32 -5.54
CA THR A 150 11.69 14.49 -4.34
C THR A 150 11.77 12.99 -4.59
N SER A 151 11.98 12.51 -5.82
CA SER A 151 11.99 11.09 -6.15
C SER A 151 12.80 10.75 -7.42
N ILE A 152 13.41 9.56 -7.44
CA ILE A 152 14.13 8.99 -8.58
C ILE A 152 13.75 7.52 -8.76
N THR A 153 13.58 7.09 -10.02
CA THR A 153 13.34 5.69 -10.39
C THR A 153 14.45 5.21 -11.33
N PHE A 154 15.01 4.05 -11.00
CA PHE A 154 15.97 3.29 -11.78
C PHE A 154 15.30 2.04 -12.37
N THR A 155 15.78 1.59 -13.53
CA THR A 155 15.28 0.39 -14.21
C THR A 155 16.43 -0.43 -14.80
N ILE A 156 16.41 -1.74 -14.59
CA ILE A 156 17.34 -2.69 -15.21
C ILE A 156 16.57 -3.82 -15.91
N VAL A 157 17.13 -4.31 -17.01
CA VAL A 157 16.74 -5.59 -17.62
C VAL A 157 17.88 -6.57 -17.38
N ASP A 158 17.55 -7.72 -16.82
CA ASP A 158 18.50 -8.76 -16.47
C ASP A 158 18.18 -10.05 -17.25
N PRO A 159 18.94 -10.38 -18.31
CA PRO A 159 18.51 -11.36 -19.30
C PRO A 159 18.59 -12.82 -18.82
N ASP A 160 17.94 -13.70 -19.58
CA ASP A 160 17.99 -15.17 -19.41
C ASP A 160 19.43 -15.70 -19.49
N GLY A 161 19.85 -16.46 -18.47
CA GLY A 161 21.18 -17.04 -18.34
C GLY A 161 22.22 -16.14 -17.67
N LYS A 162 21.90 -14.89 -17.33
CA LYS A 162 22.86 -13.97 -16.68
C LYS A 162 23.22 -14.46 -15.28
N GLU A 163 24.51 -14.48 -14.96
CA GLU A 163 25.12 -15.11 -13.77
C GLU A 163 24.65 -16.56 -13.49
N GLY A 164 24.15 -17.27 -14.51
CA GLY A 164 23.59 -18.61 -14.40
C GLY A 164 22.11 -18.69 -14.02
N PHE A 165 21.44 -17.56 -13.76
CA PHE A 165 20.01 -17.52 -13.46
C PHE A 165 19.15 -17.74 -14.72
N PRO A 166 18.16 -18.65 -14.70
CA PRO A 166 17.20 -18.79 -15.80
C PRO A 166 16.22 -17.62 -15.84
N GLY A 167 15.67 -17.34 -17.02
CA GLY A 167 14.64 -16.32 -17.23
C GLY A 167 15.18 -14.91 -17.25
N GLU A 168 14.49 -14.04 -17.97
CA GLU A 168 14.72 -12.60 -17.91
C GLU A 168 13.92 -12.00 -16.74
N VAL A 169 14.51 -11.00 -16.08
CA VAL A 169 13.86 -10.18 -15.05
C VAL A 169 13.93 -8.71 -15.45
N VAL A 170 12.80 -8.01 -15.37
CA VAL A 170 12.75 -6.54 -15.44
C VAL A 170 12.51 -6.02 -14.04
N SER A 171 13.34 -5.07 -13.58
CA SER A 171 13.29 -4.55 -12.21
C SER A 171 13.28 -3.03 -12.18
N HIS A 172 12.44 -2.47 -11.31
CA HIS A 172 12.27 -1.06 -11.05
C HIS A 172 12.55 -0.75 -9.59
N ILE A 173 13.45 0.19 -9.33
CA ILE A 173 13.85 0.65 -7.99
C ILE A 173 13.47 2.12 -7.88
N THR A 174 12.58 2.47 -6.95
CA THR A 174 12.17 3.88 -6.72
C THR A 174 12.57 4.31 -5.33
N TYR A 175 13.21 5.48 -5.25
CA TYR A 175 13.50 6.18 -4.02
C TYR A 175 12.72 7.50 -3.99
N SER A 176 12.25 7.91 -2.81
CA SER A 176 11.56 9.18 -2.60
C SER A 176 11.83 9.73 -1.21
N VAL A 177 11.78 11.06 -1.07
CA VAL A 177 11.93 11.74 0.22
C VAL A 177 10.75 12.66 0.52
N GLN A 178 10.32 12.62 1.78
CA GLN A 178 9.31 13.51 2.38
C GLN A 178 9.94 14.18 3.61
N GLU A 179 9.19 14.92 4.44
CA GLU A 179 9.81 15.56 5.61
C GLU A 179 10.41 14.52 6.58
N LEU A 180 11.74 14.55 6.74
CA LEU A 180 12.56 13.59 7.51
C LEU A 180 12.33 12.09 7.19
N GLN A 181 11.71 11.78 6.06
CA GLN A 181 11.40 10.41 5.64
C GLN A 181 12.08 10.08 4.32
N TRP A 182 12.68 8.89 4.24
CA TRP A 182 13.20 8.28 3.03
C TRP A 182 12.40 7.00 2.73
N ASP A 183 11.55 7.07 1.70
CA ASP A 183 10.81 5.95 1.16
C ASP A 183 11.61 5.27 0.04
N PHE A 184 11.50 3.95 -0.03
CA PHE A 184 12.26 3.11 -0.95
C PHE A 184 11.42 1.87 -1.32
N LYS A 185 11.27 1.60 -2.62
CA LYS A 185 10.45 0.49 -3.15
C LYS A 185 11.12 -0.22 -4.32
N MET A 186 11.16 -1.55 -4.29
CA MET A 186 11.56 -2.41 -5.41
C MET A 186 10.38 -3.18 -5.98
N VAL A 187 10.37 -3.36 -7.30
CA VAL A 187 9.43 -4.24 -8.01
C VAL A 187 10.21 -4.98 -9.10
N ALA A 188 10.25 -6.32 -9.03
CA ALA A 188 10.92 -7.16 -10.03
C ALA A 188 9.96 -8.22 -10.60
N ILE A 189 9.98 -8.37 -11.93
CA ILE A 189 9.04 -9.19 -12.71
C ILE A 189 9.85 -10.20 -13.53
N ALA A 190 9.61 -11.49 -13.33
CA ALA A 190 10.14 -12.55 -14.18
C ALA A 190 9.32 -12.63 -15.49
N THR A 191 9.93 -12.33 -16.63
CA THR A 191 9.21 -12.14 -17.91
C THR A 191 9.13 -13.41 -18.77
N THR A 192 10.09 -14.33 -18.67
CA THR A 192 10.19 -15.47 -19.61
C THR A 192 10.27 -16.88 -19.00
N LYS A 193 10.78 -17.05 -17.77
CA LYS A 193 10.87 -18.35 -17.07
C LYS A 193 10.75 -18.15 -15.56
N LYS A 194 10.48 -19.22 -14.82
CA LYS A 194 10.68 -19.25 -13.36
C LYS A 194 12.14 -18.95 -13.03
N THR A 195 12.37 -18.09 -12.04
CA THR A 195 13.69 -17.62 -11.62
C THR A 195 13.67 -17.29 -10.12
N PRO A 196 14.76 -17.48 -9.36
CA PRO A 196 14.81 -17.01 -7.99
C PRO A 196 14.97 -15.48 -7.97
N ILE A 197 14.24 -14.80 -7.11
CA ILE A 197 14.36 -13.37 -6.85
C ILE A 197 14.30 -13.14 -5.35
N MET A 198 15.31 -12.46 -4.80
CA MET A 198 15.28 -11.91 -3.44
C MET A 198 15.93 -10.53 -3.49
N LEU A 199 15.17 -9.53 -3.06
CA LEU A 199 15.49 -8.11 -3.21
C LEU A 199 15.93 -7.55 -1.84
N SER A 200 16.93 -6.68 -1.84
CA SER A 200 17.51 -6.08 -0.62
C SER A 200 18.24 -4.77 -0.96
N SER A 201 18.64 -3.99 0.04
CA SER A 201 19.39 -2.74 -0.13
C SER A 201 20.58 -2.66 0.84
N HIS A 202 21.79 -2.70 0.31
CA HIS A 202 23.02 -2.88 1.08
C HIS A 202 23.61 -1.53 1.54
N THR A 203 22.86 -0.84 2.41
CA THR A 203 23.19 0.53 2.87
C THR A 203 24.09 0.52 4.12
N TYR A 204 25.23 1.23 4.04
CA TYR A 204 26.25 1.31 5.09
C TYR A 204 26.03 2.51 6.01
N TRP A 205 25.47 2.32 7.20
CA TRP A 205 25.07 3.41 8.10
C TRP A 205 26.13 3.80 9.14
N ASN A 206 26.25 5.09 9.42
CA ASN A 206 26.89 5.66 10.62
C ASN A 206 26.16 6.97 10.99
N LEU A 207 25.38 6.95 12.08
CA LEU A 207 24.51 8.06 12.51
C LEU A 207 25.27 9.25 13.11
N ASP A 208 26.59 9.14 13.29
CA ASP A 208 27.47 10.26 13.65
C ASP A 208 28.12 10.91 12.41
N GLY A 209 27.80 10.45 11.20
CA GLY A 209 28.44 10.87 9.94
C GLY A 209 29.96 10.64 9.96
N PHE A 210 30.39 9.57 10.63
CA PHE A 210 31.77 9.24 11.01
C PHE A 210 32.51 10.35 11.80
N SER A 211 31.81 11.39 12.23
CA SER A 211 32.37 12.64 12.78
C SER A 211 32.50 12.64 14.30
N ASN A 212 32.23 11.51 14.95
CA ASN A 212 32.32 11.37 16.39
C ASN A 212 33.77 11.61 16.86
N ASN A 213 33.93 12.45 17.88
CA ASN A 213 35.24 12.82 18.44
C ASN A 213 35.67 11.97 19.65
N GLN A 214 34.88 10.95 20.01
CA GLN A 214 35.13 10.00 21.10
C GLN A 214 35.45 8.59 20.57
N THR A 215 34.90 8.21 19.41
CA THR A 215 35.11 6.91 18.76
C THR A 215 35.06 7.06 17.23
N GLN A 216 35.62 6.08 16.51
CA GLN A 216 35.51 5.96 15.05
C GLN A 216 34.60 4.79 14.63
N THR A 217 33.99 4.09 15.60
CA THR A 217 33.14 2.92 15.39
C THR A 217 31.68 3.21 15.71
N ALA A 218 30.76 2.51 15.04
CA ALA A 218 29.34 2.54 15.33
C ALA A 218 28.96 1.75 16.60
N LEU A 219 29.94 1.23 17.36
CA LEU A 219 29.70 0.37 18.54
C LEU A 219 28.93 1.07 19.68
N ASN A 220 28.89 2.41 19.67
CA ASN A 220 28.09 3.24 20.57
C ASN A 220 26.62 3.41 20.12
N HIS A 221 26.26 3.02 18.90
CA HIS A 221 24.89 3.09 18.39
C HIS A 221 24.03 2.01 19.05
N THR A 222 22.80 2.38 19.39
CA THR A 222 21.80 1.50 20.00
C THR A 222 20.92 0.91 18.91
N LEU A 223 20.90 -0.42 18.79
CA LEU A 223 20.01 -1.16 17.89
C LEU A 223 18.87 -1.79 18.68
N HIS A 224 17.68 -1.79 18.11
CA HIS A 224 16.50 -2.51 18.60
C HIS A 224 15.80 -3.20 17.43
N LEU A 225 15.42 -4.46 17.59
CA LEU A 225 14.77 -5.29 16.57
C LEU A 225 13.54 -5.96 17.20
N PRO A 226 12.43 -5.24 17.47
CA PRO A 226 11.39 -5.65 18.42
C PRO A 226 10.72 -7.01 18.09
N TYR A 227 10.64 -7.38 16.82
CA TYR A 227 10.04 -8.65 16.37
C TYR A 227 11.05 -9.79 16.23
N SER A 228 12.36 -9.52 16.42
CA SER A 228 13.44 -10.45 16.09
C SER A 228 13.77 -11.45 17.19
N GLY A 229 12.75 -12.18 17.64
CA GLY A 229 12.88 -13.27 18.62
C GLY A 229 13.64 -14.50 18.09
N GLN A 230 13.78 -14.63 16.77
CA GLN A 230 14.51 -15.71 16.09
C GLN A 230 15.46 -15.17 15.00
N ARG A 231 16.33 -16.05 14.50
CA ARG A 231 17.25 -15.82 13.38
C ARG A 231 17.47 -17.14 12.62
N VAL A 232 17.87 -17.06 11.36
CA VAL A 232 18.36 -18.22 10.59
C VAL A 232 19.66 -18.73 11.24
N ASP A 233 19.83 -20.05 11.32
CA ASP A 233 21.11 -20.66 11.70
C ASP A 233 22.03 -20.85 10.50
N VAL A 234 23.32 -20.58 10.68
CA VAL A 234 24.31 -20.59 9.61
C VAL A 234 25.60 -21.27 10.05
N ASP A 235 26.29 -21.89 9.10
CA ASP A 235 27.57 -22.54 9.34
C ASP A 235 28.75 -21.54 9.39
N GLY A 236 29.97 -22.06 9.49
CA GLY A 236 31.19 -21.23 9.53
C GLY A 236 31.49 -20.46 8.24
N PHE A 237 30.76 -20.72 7.15
CA PHE A 237 30.83 -20.01 5.86
C PHE A 237 29.59 -19.12 5.63
N LEU A 238 28.79 -18.89 6.69
CA LEU A 238 27.54 -18.12 6.67
C LEU A 238 26.46 -18.70 5.74
N ILE A 239 26.54 -20.00 5.44
CA ILE A 239 25.55 -20.73 4.66
C ILE A 239 24.50 -21.33 5.61
N PRO A 240 23.18 -21.17 5.33
CA PRO A 240 22.15 -21.71 6.21
C PRO A 240 22.20 -23.23 6.42
N THR A 241 21.95 -23.66 7.66
CA THR A 241 21.96 -25.07 8.06
C THR A 241 20.61 -25.76 7.87
N GLY A 242 19.53 -24.98 7.76
CA GLY A 242 18.13 -25.43 7.78
C GLY A 242 17.43 -25.14 9.12
N ASP A 243 18.20 -24.99 10.20
CA ASP A 243 17.70 -24.69 11.55
C ASP A 243 17.39 -23.19 11.76
N ILE A 244 16.46 -22.91 12.68
CA ILE A 244 16.08 -21.55 13.11
C ILE A 244 16.32 -21.40 14.62
N LEU A 245 17.21 -20.49 15.02
CA LEU A 245 17.58 -20.31 16.42
C LEU A 245 16.83 -19.16 17.12
N ALA A 246 16.41 -19.42 18.35
CA ALA A 246 15.90 -18.39 19.25
C ALA A 246 17.02 -17.44 19.72
N ASN A 247 16.71 -16.14 19.78
CA ASN A 247 17.58 -15.11 20.31
C ASN A 247 17.39 -15.02 21.84
N LYS A 248 18.18 -15.80 22.58
CA LYS A 248 18.09 -15.88 24.05
C LYS A 248 18.44 -14.53 24.69
N LYS A 249 17.66 -14.11 25.69
CA LYS A 249 17.88 -12.84 26.42
C LYS A 249 19.30 -12.75 26.99
N ASP A 250 19.83 -11.55 26.99
CA ASP A 250 21.17 -11.16 27.46
C ASP A 250 22.35 -11.89 26.77
N THR A 251 22.14 -12.44 25.57
CA THR A 251 23.20 -12.89 24.64
C THR A 251 23.57 -11.84 23.59
N ALA A 252 24.61 -12.11 22.78
CA ALA A 252 25.07 -11.22 21.71
C ALA A 252 23.95 -10.80 20.73
N ASN A 253 23.05 -11.73 20.36
CA ASN A 253 21.98 -11.50 19.39
C ASN A 253 20.64 -11.08 20.04
N ASP A 254 20.63 -10.78 21.35
CA ASP A 254 19.47 -10.17 22.03
C ASP A 254 19.38 -8.68 21.68
N PHE A 255 18.68 -8.36 20.58
CA PHE A 255 18.28 -7.00 20.20
C PHE A 255 16.75 -6.80 20.25
N TRP A 256 15.98 -7.84 20.54
CA TRP A 256 14.51 -7.83 20.51
C TRP A 256 13.86 -7.63 21.88
N SER A 257 14.54 -8.00 22.97
CA SER A 257 13.93 -7.90 24.31
C SER A 257 14.05 -6.51 24.95
N LYS A 258 14.94 -5.66 24.41
CA LYS A 258 15.19 -4.26 24.76
C LYS A 258 16.20 -3.63 23.78
N PRO A 259 16.19 -2.30 23.55
CA PRO A 259 17.25 -1.61 22.81
C PRO A 259 18.63 -1.86 23.43
N LYS A 260 19.66 -2.05 22.59
CA LYS A 260 21.02 -2.42 23.04
C LYS A 260 22.11 -1.80 22.16
N GLN A 261 23.11 -1.19 22.79
CA GLN A 261 24.33 -0.76 22.09
C GLN A 261 25.08 -1.94 21.47
N LEU A 262 25.45 -1.83 20.19
CA LEU A 262 26.18 -2.88 19.46
C LEU A 262 27.41 -3.37 20.22
N GLY A 263 28.22 -2.45 20.77
CA GLY A 263 29.43 -2.74 21.53
C GLY A 263 29.20 -3.57 22.80
N LYS A 264 27.99 -3.58 23.37
CA LYS A 264 27.66 -4.48 24.49
C LYS A 264 27.61 -5.94 24.04
N GLY A 265 27.20 -6.20 22.79
CA GLY A 265 27.20 -7.54 22.20
C GLY A 265 28.60 -8.19 22.17
N PHE A 266 29.64 -7.38 21.98
CA PHE A 266 31.05 -7.83 21.97
C PHE A 266 31.56 -8.33 23.34
N GLN A 267 30.79 -8.12 24.42
CA GLN A 267 31.07 -8.62 25.76
C GLN A 267 30.15 -9.79 26.16
N GLN A 268 29.17 -10.16 25.31
CA GLN A 268 28.17 -11.18 25.60
C GLN A 268 28.53 -12.55 25.01
N SER A 269 27.95 -13.60 25.57
CA SER A 269 28.07 -14.95 25.01
C SER A 269 27.47 -15.03 23.61
N GLY A 270 28.12 -15.80 22.74
CA GLY A 270 27.69 -16.04 21.37
C GLY A 270 28.34 -15.16 20.30
N ILE A 271 29.02 -14.05 20.62
CA ILE A 271 29.57 -13.13 19.59
C ILE A 271 30.75 -13.70 18.77
N LYS A 272 31.53 -14.64 19.35
CA LYS A 272 32.64 -15.27 18.62
C LYS A 272 32.09 -16.27 17.59
N ASN A 273 32.58 -16.18 16.37
CA ASN A 273 32.12 -16.88 15.16
C ASN A 273 30.71 -16.49 14.68
N ASN A 274 30.09 -15.44 15.24
CA ASN A 274 28.74 -14.97 14.89
C ASN A 274 28.66 -14.19 13.55
N CYS A 275 29.80 -14.04 12.88
CA CYS A 275 29.93 -13.52 11.53
C CYS A 275 30.85 -14.43 10.68
N GLY A 276 30.72 -15.75 10.87
CA GLY A 276 31.53 -16.77 10.21
C GLY A 276 32.82 -17.13 10.95
N ASN A 277 33.56 -18.08 10.38
CA ASN A 277 34.75 -18.69 10.99
C ASN A 277 35.81 -17.66 11.45
N ASN A 278 36.18 -17.71 12.73
CA ASN A 278 37.12 -16.81 13.40
C ASN A 278 36.72 -15.32 13.44
N CYS A 279 35.51 -14.97 12.98
CA CYS A 279 34.99 -13.61 13.07
C CYS A 279 34.49 -13.26 14.48
N THR A 280 34.30 -11.98 14.78
CA THR A 280 33.63 -11.48 15.99
C THR A 280 32.86 -10.22 15.62
N GLY A 281 31.54 -10.24 15.81
CA GLY A 281 30.63 -9.21 15.29
C GLY A 281 29.29 -9.81 14.86
N PHE A 282 28.59 -9.11 13.97
CA PHE A 282 27.31 -9.52 13.42
C PHE A 282 27.41 -9.61 11.89
N ASP A 283 26.96 -10.73 11.34
CA ASP A 283 26.57 -10.94 9.94
C ASP A 283 25.46 -11.99 10.06
N THR A 284 24.21 -11.52 10.13
CA THR A 284 23.13 -12.32 10.74
C THR A 284 21.75 -11.92 10.22
N CYS A 285 21.03 -12.90 9.67
CA CYS A 285 19.65 -12.78 9.21
C CYS A 285 18.67 -13.05 10.38
N TYR A 286 18.09 -11.97 10.92
CA TYR A 286 17.06 -12.00 11.94
C TYR A 286 15.68 -12.18 11.32
N LEU A 287 14.78 -12.91 12.00
CA LEU A 287 13.41 -13.14 11.51
C LEU A 287 12.42 -12.14 12.10
N VAL A 288 11.57 -11.54 11.27
CA VAL A 288 10.59 -10.53 11.72
C VAL A 288 9.30 -11.23 12.15
N ASN A 289 9.28 -11.75 13.38
CA ASN A 289 8.20 -12.61 13.92
C ASN A 289 6.91 -11.85 14.30
N ARG A 290 6.36 -11.06 13.38
CA ARG A 290 5.13 -10.25 13.54
C ARG A 290 3.88 -10.85 12.89
N GLU A 291 4.00 -12.02 12.24
CA GLU A 291 2.86 -12.67 11.55
C GLU A 291 1.68 -12.96 12.50
N ALA A 292 1.97 -13.27 13.76
CA ALA A 292 0.96 -13.44 14.82
C ALA A 292 0.24 -12.13 15.24
N LEU A 293 0.61 -10.98 14.67
CA LEU A 293 -0.04 -9.68 14.89
C LEU A 293 -1.00 -9.29 13.75
N GLN A 294 -1.15 -10.13 12.71
CA GLN A 294 -1.95 -9.80 11.53
C GLN A 294 -3.46 -9.69 11.82
N PRO A 295 -4.19 -8.78 11.15
CA PRO A 295 -3.68 -7.80 10.19
C PRO A 295 -2.99 -6.61 10.88
N PHE A 296 -1.81 -6.28 10.38
CA PHE A 296 -0.86 -5.31 10.93
C PHE A 296 -0.44 -4.34 9.82
N ASP A 297 -0.74 -3.05 9.98
CA ASP A 297 -0.23 -2.01 9.06
C ASP A 297 1.25 -1.75 9.36
N TRP A 298 2.12 -2.28 8.50
CA TRP A 298 3.57 -2.18 8.70
C TRP A 298 4.14 -0.77 8.55
N ARG A 299 3.40 0.20 8.00
CA ARG A 299 3.78 1.62 7.97
C ARG A 299 3.29 2.39 9.20
N ALA A 300 2.43 1.80 10.04
CA ALA A 300 1.79 2.50 11.16
C ALA A 300 1.91 1.81 12.54
N GLU A 301 2.06 0.48 12.60
CA GLU A 301 2.00 -0.30 13.85
C GLU A 301 3.38 -0.64 14.47
N GLY A 302 4.46 -0.06 13.94
CA GLY A 302 5.79 -0.04 14.58
C GLY A 302 6.94 -0.48 13.67
N PRO A 303 8.17 0.02 13.92
CA PRO A 303 9.35 -0.27 13.11
C PRO A 303 9.82 -1.72 13.30
N VAL A 304 10.39 -2.32 12.24
CA VAL A 304 11.06 -3.62 12.31
C VAL A 304 12.48 -3.52 12.88
N ALA A 305 13.12 -2.36 12.73
CA ALA A 305 14.40 -2.02 13.32
C ALA A 305 14.45 -0.53 13.71
N SER A 306 15.00 -0.23 14.89
CA SER A 306 15.33 1.14 15.31
C SER A 306 16.83 1.23 15.58
N LEU A 307 17.50 2.25 15.04
CA LEU A 307 18.91 2.54 15.27
C LEU A 307 19.06 3.99 15.75
N SER A 308 19.72 4.24 16.88
CA SER A 308 20.00 5.62 17.35
C SER A 308 21.44 5.82 17.82
N SER A 309 21.95 7.05 17.68
CA SER A 309 23.22 7.47 18.29
C SER A 309 23.00 8.49 19.39
N PRO A 310 23.48 8.25 20.63
CA PRO A 310 23.40 9.23 21.71
C PRO A 310 24.31 10.46 21.51
N TRP A 311 25.25 10.42 20.56
CA TRP A 311 26.19 11.52 20.29
C TRP A 311 25.58 12.57 19.36
N SER A 312 25.07 12.14 18.20
CA SER A 312 24.34 13.01 17.26
C SER A 312 22.88 13.24 17.65
N GLY A 313 22.29 12.38 18.49
CA GLY A 313 20.86 12.40 18.81
C GLY A 313 19.96 11.97 17.65
N ILE A 314 20.53 11.50 16.54
CA ILE A 314 19.77 11.01 15.39
C ILE A 314 19.23 9.61 15.74
N HIS A 315 17.91 9.47 15.59
CA HIS A 315 17.16 8.22 15.64
C HIS A 315 16.69 7.86 14.22
N LEU A 316 16.73 6.58 13.89
CA LEU A 316 16.31 6.03 12.60
C LEU A 316 15.40 4.83 12.83
N ASP A 317 14.12 4.98 12.49
CA ASP A 317 13.12 3.90 12.49
C ASP A 317 12.93 3.36 11.07
N VAL A 318 13.10 2.04 10.91
CA VAL A 318 12.94 1.31 9.65
C VAL A 318 11.65 0.50 9.70
N TYR A 319 10.75 0.82 8.78
CA TYR A 319 9.50 0.12 8.51
C TYR A 319 9.64 -0.63 7.19
N SER A 320 9.18 -1.88 7.11
CA SER A 320 9.10 -2.62 5.85
C SER A 320 7.99 -3.67 5.88
N ASP A 321 7.58 -4.18 4.72
CA ASP A 321 6.70 -5.35 4.53
C ASP A 321 7.41 -6.71 4.68
N GLN A 322 8.74 -6.76 4.59
CA GLN A 322 9.51 -8.02 4.57
C GLN A 322 9.46 -8.85 5.87
N THR A 323 9.94 -10.10 5.78
CA THR A 323 9.84 -11.11 6.85
C THR A 323 11.18 -11.53 7.46
N ALA A 324 12.30 -11.00 6.96
CA ALA A 324 13.60 -11.07 7.60
C ALA A 324 14.30 -9.69 7.62
N PHE A 325 15.42 -9.61 8.33
CA PHE A 325 16.24 -8.42 8.45
C PHE A 325 17.70 -8.83 8.67
N GLN A 326 18.56 -8.56 7.70
CA GLN A 326 19.98 -8.89 7.74
C GLN A 326 20.77 -7.72 8.35
N VAL A 327 21.69 -8.05 9.27
CA VAL A 327 22.50 -7.06 10.01
C VAL A 327 23.97 -7.42 9.93
N TYR A 328 24.76 -6.59 9.26
CA TYR A 328 26.21 -6.77 9.12
C TYR A 328 27.00 -5.62 9.77
N SER A 329 27.95 -5.97 10.64
CA SER A 329 28.61 -5.04 11.56
C SER A 329 29.87 -4.35 11.02
N CYS A 330 30.04 -4.30 9.69
CA CYS A 330 31.27 -3.83 9.06
C CYS A 330 32.54 -4.55 9.59
N ASN A 331 32.43 -5.84 9.93
CA ASN A 331 33.53 -6.65 10.45
C ASN A 331 34.62 -6.97 9.40
N GLY A 332 34.32 -6.86 8.11
CA GLY A 332 35.32 -6.94 7.03
C GLY A 332 36.06 -5.62 6.75
N GLN A 333 35.60 -4.48 7.29
CA GLN A 333 36.30 -3.20 7.14
C GLN A 333 37.59 -3.18 8.00
N ASN A 334 38.62 -2.49 7.53
CA ASN A 334 39.97 -2.57 8.10
C ASN A 334 40.72 -1.22 8.17
N GLY A 335 40.09 -0.11 7.77
CA GLY A 335 40.72 1.21 7.71
C GLY A 335 41.41 1.57 6.39
N THR A 336 41.28 0.80 5.29
CA THR A 336 41.74 1.24 3.95
C THR A 336 40.74 2.13 3.23
N MET A 337 39.43 1.85 3.36
CA MET A 337 38.38 2.52 2.58
C MET A 337 38.20 3.98 3.02
N ALA A 338 38.32 4.92 2.09
CA ALA A 338 38.31 6.36 2.38
C ALA A 338 36.91 6.90 2.69
N LEU A 339 36.82 7.86 3.63
CA LEU A 339 35.60 8.63 3.88
C LEU A 339 35.40 9.70 2.81
N LYS A 340 34.13 9.96 2.46
CA LYS A 340 33.72 11.09 1.61
C LYS A 340 34.19 12.42 2.19
N LYS A 341 34.36 13.45 1.35
CA LYS A 341 34.72 14.81 1.79
C LYS A 341 33.76 15.38 2.83
N THR A 342 32.53 14.92 2.84
CA THR A 342 31.40 15.25 3.73
C THR A 342 31.41 14.55 5.09
N GLN A 343 32.36 13.63 5.34
CA GLN A 343 32.34 12.72 6.50
C GLN A 343 33.63 12.75 7.33
N GLY A 344 33.49 12.47 8.63
CA GLY A 344 34.62 12.37 9.55
C GLY A 344 35.26 13.71 9.93
N LEU A 345 36.36 13.62 10.70
CA LEU A 345 37.03 14.79 11.28
C LEU A 345 38.22 15.26 10.45
N HIS A 346 38.19 16.53 10.05
CA HIS A 346 39.27 17.15 9.28
C HIS A 346 40.45 17.54 10.19
N GLY A 347 41.68 17.27 9.72
CA GLY A 347 42.93 17.70 10.40
C GLY A 347 43.28 16.97 11.71
N LYS A 348 42.51 15.95 12.12
CA LYS A 348 42.74 15.19 13.36
C LYS A 348 43.58 13.94 13.10
N LYS A 349 44.90 13.99 13.39
CA LYS A 349 45.82 12.85 13.15
C LYS A 349 45.38 11.52 13.80
N ASN A 350 44.67 11.57 14.92
CA ASN A 350 44.21 10.38 15.66
C ASN A 350 42.89 9.80 15.10
N PHE A 351 42.28 10.48 14.13
CA PHE A 351 41.04 10.10 13.45
C PHE A 351 41.31 10.07 11.93
N PRO A 352 41.97 9.03 11.40
CA PRO A 352 42.14 8.85 9.96
C PRO A 352 40.79 8.94 9.23
N ARG A 353 40.81 9.52 8.02
CA ARG A 353 39.59 9.63 7.19
C ARG A 353 39.32 8.35 6.40
N THR A 354 39.23 7.23 7.11
CA THR A 354 38.90 5.92 6.57
C THR A 354 37.89 5.19 7.46
N ILE A 355 37.21 4.18 6.93
CA ILE A 355 36.23 3.35 7.65
C ILE A 355 36.99 2.23 8.38
N PRO A 356 37.06 2.23 9.73
CA PRO A 356 37.69 1.15 10.48
C PRO A 356 36.79 -0.09 10.54
N GLN A 357 37.32 -1.18 11.10
CA GLN A 357 36.48 -2.31 11.53
C GLN A 357 35.40 -1.81 12.50
N TYR A 358 34.15 -2.26 12.28
CA TYR A 358 32.98 -1.76 13.02
C TYR A 358 32.73 -0.25 12.88
N GLY A 359 33.27 0.39 11.83
CA GLY A 359 33.04 1.81 11.51
C GLY A 359 31.58 2.15 11.19
N CYS A 360 30.76 1.15 10.90
CA CYS A 360 29.41 1.28 10.37
C CYS A 360 28.55 0.05 10.73
N LEU A 361 27.26 0.14 10.43
CA LEU A 361 26.30 -0.96 10.47
C LEU A 361 25.58 -1.02 9.12
N VAL A 362 25.54 -2.18 8.48
CA VAL A 362 24.64 -2.42 7.35
C VAL A 362 23.31 -2.95 7.88
N LEU A 363 22.23 -2.41 7.32
CA LEU A 363 20.85 -2.79 7.61
C LEU A 363 20.18 -3.17 6.29
N GLU A 364 19.90 -4.46 6.14
CA GLU A 364 19.34 -5.07 4.93
C GLU A 364 17.94 -5.61 5.21
N VAL A 365 17.00 -5.27 4.33
CA VAL A 365 15.59 -5.63 4.40
C VAL A 365 15.31 -6.61 3.27
N GLU A 366 15.09 -7.87 3.64
CA GLU A 366 15.03 -9.00 2.73
C GLU A 366 14.18 -10.15 3.28
N ASP A 367 14.07 -11.25 2.54
CA ASP A 367 13.46 -12.49 3.01
C ASP A 367 14.51 -13.47 3.56
N TRP A 368 14.08 -14.65 4.03
CA TRP A 368 14.94 -15.64 4.66
C TRP A 368 16.03 -16.14 3.69
N ILE A 369 17.29 -15.93 4.08
CA ILE A 369 18.49 -16.20 3.26
C ILE A 369 18.56 -17.66 2.79
N ASP A 370 19.00 -17.89 1.54
CA ASP A 370 19.06 -19.22 0.88
C ASP A 370 17.72 -20.02 0.91
N GLY A 371 16.57 -19.40 1.16
CA GLY A 371 15.26 -20.08 1.26
C GLY A 371 14.88 -20.90 0.02
N ILE A 372 15.41 -20.56 -1.16
CA ILE A 372 15.30 -21.35 -2.40
C ILE A 372 15.92 -22.77 -2.31
N ASN A 373 16.82 -23.00 -1.35
CA ASN A 373 17.43 -24.29 -1.06
C ASN A 373 16.93 -24.92 0.26
N ASN A 374 16.06 -24.21 1.01
CA ASN A 374 15.44 -24.66 2.26
C ASN A 374 13.89 -24.58 2.13
N PRO A 375 13.29 -25.29 1.13
CA PRO A 375 11.88 -25.13 0.75
C PRO A 375 10.87 -25.52 1.84
N GLU A 376 11.29 -26.27 2.86
CA GLU A 376 10.51 -26.60 4.06
C GLU A 376 10.07 -25.36 4.86
N TRP A 377 10.73 -24.21 4.69
CA TRP A 377 10.33 -22.92 5.27
C TRP A 377 9.18 -22.24 4.50
N GLY A 378 8.75 -22.78 3.35
CA GLY A 378 7.59 -22.30 2.59
C GLY A 378 7.75 -20.91 1.94
N ARG A 379 8.97 -20.42 1.74
CA ARG A 379 9.25 -19.06 1.24
C ARG A 379 8.92 -18.90 -0.26
N LYS A 380 8.17 -17.85 -0.64
CA LYS A 380 7.98 -17.50 -2.06
C LYS A 380 9.15 -16.68 -2.59
N GLN A 381 10.22 -17.38 -2.97
CA GLN A 381 11.43 -16.77 -3.56
C GLN A 381 11.67 -17.15 -5.01
N ILE A 382 10.84 -18.02 -5.60
CA ILE A 382 10.84 -18.34 -7.03
C ILE A 382 9.61 -17.69 -7.67
N PHE A 383 9.81 -16.94 -8.76
CA PHE A 383 8.79 -16.18 -9.48
C PHE A 383 8.85 -16.52 -10.97
N GLY A 384 7.71 -16.70 -11.64
CA GLY A 384 7.61 -16.95 -13.07
C GLY A 384 6.69 -15.99 -13.83
N PRO A 385 6.55 -16.16 -15.15
CA PRO A 385 5.69 -15.29 -15.97
C PRO A 385 4.22 -15.41 -15.55
N GLY A 386 3.62 -14.28 -15.18
CA GLY A 386 2.23 -14.22 -14.69
C GLY A 386 2.09 -14.32 -13.16
N ASP A 387 3.18 -14.52 -12.41
CA ASP A 387 3.18 -14.28 -10.96
C ASP A 387 2.99 -12.78 -10.65
N ALA A 388 2.39 -12.49 -9.50
CA ALA A 388 2.55 -11.19 -8.86
C ALA A 388 4.05 -10.92 -8.58
N PRO A 389 4.54 -9.67 -8.79
CA PRO A 389 5.97 -9.35 -8.76
C PRO A 389 6.61 -9.63 -7.40
N ALA A 390 7.93 -9.88 -7.43
CA ALA A 390 8.75 -9.75 -6.23
C ALA A 390 8.79 -8.27 -5.83
N LEU A 391 8.50 -7.97 -4.57
CA LEU A 391 8.30 -6.61 -4.07
C LEU A 391 8.96 -6.44 -2.70
N VAL A 392 9.63 -5.31 -2.53
CA VAL A 392 10.10 -4.80 -1.23
C VAL A 392 9.59 -3.37 -1.11
N ASP A 393 9.00 -3.05 0.04
CA ASP A 393 8.60 -1.69 0.38
C ASP A 393 9.20 -1.33 1.75
N LEU A 394 9.80 -0.14 1.83
CA LEU A 394 10.54 0.33 3.00
C LEU A 394 10.28 1.82 3.21
N GLY A 395 9.99 2.19 4.45
CA GLY A 395 10.03 3.57 4.92
C GLY A 395 11.09 3.71 6.02
N ALA A 396 12.04 4.62 5.83
CA ALA A 396 13.00 5.01 6.86
C ALA A 396 12.62 6.41 7.37
N ALA A 397 12.14 6.49 8.61
CA ALA A 397 11.84 7.75 9.27
C ALA A 397 13.00 8.14 10.18
N ALA A 398 13.43 9.39 10.13
CA ALA A 398 14.42 9.94 11.05
C ALA A 398 13.78 10.92 12.03
N ASP A 399 14.16 10.83 13.29
CA ASP A 399 13.80 11.79 14.34
C ASP A 399 15.05 12.23 15.10
N ILE A 400 14.95 13.36 15.80
CA ILE A 400 16.01 13.90 16.64
C ILE A 400 15.55 13.81 18.08
N GLU A 401 16.19 12.93 18.87
CA GLU A 401 15.92 12.82 20.31
C GLU A 401 16.31 14.13 21.01
N GLU A 402 15.34 15.05 21.18
CA GLU A 402 15.45 16.14 22.14
C GLU A 402 15.72 15.54 23.51
N ALA A 403 16.96 15.70 23.98
CA ALA A 403 17.44 14.94 25.12
C ALA A 403 16.59 15.23 26.37
N ARG A 404 15.97 14.17 26.89
CA ARG A 404 15.38 14.12 28.23
C ARG A 404 16.45 14.43 29.29
N LEU A 405 16.64 15.72 29.55
CA LEU A 405 17.26 16.23 30.76
C LEU A 405 16.30 16.00 31.93
N GLU A 406 16.19 14.74 32.36
CA GLU A 406 15.59 14.40 33.64
C GLU A 406 16.46 15.01 34.76
N VAL A 407 16.10 16.21 35.18
CA VAL A 407 16.69 16.86 36.34
C VAL A 407 16.33 16.04 37.57
N HIS A 408 17.30 15.28 38.09
CA HIS A 408 17.19 14.61 39.38
C HIS A 408 17.05 15.63 40.53
N THR A 409 15.82 16.07 40.80
CA THR A 409 15.39 16.49 42.14
C THR A 409 14.72 15.30 42.80
N ALA A 410 15.36 14.73 43.80
CA ALA A 410 14.87 13.54 44.49
C ALA A 410 13.76 13.87 45.49
N GLU A 411 12.74 13.01 45.58
CA GLU A 411 11.97 12.85 46.81
C GLU A 411 11.51 11.38 46.98
N ASN A 412 11.31 10.96 48.23
CA ASN A 412 11.21 9.54 48.59
C ASN A 412 9.76 9.03 48.57
N GLY A 413 9.51 7.86 47.96
CA GLY A 413 8.21 7.18 47.99
C GLY A 413 8.36 5.67 47.90
N ALA A 414 8.09 4.95 49.00
CA ALA A 414 8.36 3.52 49.12
C ALA A 414 7.49 2.63 48.21
N THR A 415 8.06 1.54 47.71
CA THR A 415 7.37 0.48 46.97
C THR A 415 6.47 -0.37 47.87
N LYS A 416 5.36 -0.86 47.30
CA LYS A 416 4.72 -2.13 47.67
C LYS A 416 4.06 -2.78 46.47
N ASP A 417 4.37 -4.05 46.25
CA ASP A 417 3.64 -4.93 45.35
C ASP A 417 2.26 -5.31 45.93
N GLU A 418 1.27 -5.54 45.07
CA GLU A 418 0.22 -6.52 45.38
C GLU A 418 -0.36 -7.14 44.10
N ALA A 419 -0.54 -8.47 44.09
CA ALA A 419 -1.05 -9.24 42.97
C ALA A 419 -2.57 -9.47 43.08
N PRO A 420 -3.30 -9.69 41.97
CA PRO A 420 -4.77 -9.63 41.98
C PRO A 420 -5.42 -10.80 42.71
N THR A 421 -6.41 -10.49 43.57
CA THR A 421 -7.24 -11.51 44.24
C THR A 421 -8.57 -11.71 43.52
N THR A 422 -8.95 -12.97 43.31
CA THR A 422 -10.20 -13.37 42.64
C THR A 422 -11.40 -13.35 43.60
N ARG A 423 -12.57 -12.91 43.11
CA ARG A 423 -13.85 -13.08 43.83
C ARG A 423 -14.98 -13.46 42.87
N GLN A 424 -15.60 -14.61 43.15
CA GLN A 424 -16.79 -15.11 42.44
C GLN A 424 -18.09 -14.44 42.95
N PRO A 425 -19.18 -14.46 42.15
CA PRO A 425 -20.38 -13.66 42.42
C PRO A 425 -21.27 -14.23 43.54
N LYS A 426 -21.92 -13.32 44.29
CA LYS A 426 -23.01 -13.69 45.21
C LYS A 426 -24.38 -13.62 44.52
N ARG A 427 -25.21 -14.64 44.77
CA ARG A 427 -26.57 -14.76 44.24
C ARG A 427 -27.51 -13.68 44.79
N ARG A 428 -28.41 -13.16 43.95
CA ARG A 428 -29.53 -12.28 44.33
C ARG A 428 -30.78 -13.13 44.57
N PHE A 429 -31.48 -12.91 45.68
CA PHE A 429 -32.72 -13.64 46.01
C PHE A 429 -33.98 -12.92 45.47
N VAL A 430 -35.11 -13.61 45.47
CA VAL A 430 -36.29 -13.32 44.63
C VAL A 430 -37.29 -12.36 45.28
N GLY A 431 -37.86 -11.46 44.48
CA GLY A 431 -39.13 -10.77 44.76
C GLY A 431 -40.17 -11.11 43.69
N ARG A 432 -41.29 -11.75 44.07
CA ARG A 432 -42.43 -12.06 43.19
C ARG A 432 -43.52 -10.99 43.31
N ARG A 433 -44.02 -10.46 42.19
CA ARG A 433 -45.46 -10.24 41.84
C ARG A 433 -45.60 -9.25 40.67
N ALA A 434 -46.02 -9.75 39.51
CA ALA A 434 -46.66 -9.01 38.40
C ALA A 434 -46.96 -9.98 37.23
N ALA A 435 -47.69 -11.07 37.49
CA ALA A 435 -47.88 -12.15 36.50
C ALA A 435 -49.22 -12.89 36.61
N ASP A 436 -50.29 -12.20 37.01
CA ASP A 436 -51.64 -12.79 37.19
C ASP A 436 -52.80 -11.92 36.63
N GLU A 437 -52.54 -10.71 36.10
CA GLU A 437 -53.61 -9.75 35.71
C GLU A 437 -53.85 -9.64 34.19
N ALA A 438 -53.12 -10.38 33.35
CA ALA A 438 -53.24 -10.32 31.89
C ALA A 438 -54.17 -11.38 31.26
N ALA A 439 -54.96 -12.10 32.06
CA ALA A 439 -55.58 -13.37 31.65
C ALA A 439 -57.09 -13.54 31.99
N ALA A 440 -57.88 -12.45 32.14
CA ALA A 440 -59.27 -12.55 32.64
C ALA A 440 -60.33 -11.56 32.07
N ALA A 441 -60.27 -11.14 30.80
CA ALA A 441 -61.37 -10.41 30.13
C ALA A 441 -61.40 -10.70 28.60
N LYS A 442 -62.19 -11.63 28.07
CA LYS A 442 -63.67 -11.66 27.85
C LYS A 442 -64.25 -10.50 27.01
N GLY A 443 -64.20 -10.65 25.67
CA GLY A 443 -65.36 -11.10 24.88
C GLY A 443 -66.56 -10.17 24.57
N THR A 444 -66.68 -9.85 23.26
CA THR A 444 -67.92 -9.79 22.41
C THR A 444 -68.99 -8.68 22.53
N SER A 445 -69.56 -8.32 21.37
CA SER A 445 -70.81 -7.57 21.05
C SER A 445 -70.92 -6.08 21.46
N GLU A 446 -71.57 -5.16 20.70
CA GLU A 446 -71.87 -5.07 19.25
C GLU A 446 -72.28 -3.61 18.85
N GLU A 447 -72.48 -3.34 17.55
CA GLU A 447 -73.13 -2.18 16.89
C GLU A 447 -72.59 -0.73 16.99
N GLY A 448 -72.61 -0.02 15.84
CA GLY A 448 -73.02 1.40 15.76
C GLY A 448 -71.97 2.49 15.54
N GLY A 449 -71.59 2.81 14.28
CA GLY A 449 -70.87 4.07 13.97
C GLY A 449 -70.24 4.18 12.57
N SER A 450 -70.82 5.00 11.69
CA SER A 450 -70.31 5.20 10.31
C SER A 450 -69.05 6.08 10.26
N GLY A 451 -67.95 5.55 9.73
CA GLY A 451 -66.72 6.30 9.39
C GLY A 451 -65.94 5.62 8.27
N ALA A 452 -66.01 6.15 7.05
CA ALA A 452 -65.53 5.46 5.85
C ALA A 452 -63.99 5.50 5.69
N VAL A 453 -63.29 4.52 6.27
CA VAL A 453 -61.88 4.24 5.98
C VAL A 453 -61.78 3.28 4.78
N GLN A 454 -61.11 3.68 3.70
CA GLN A 454 -60.87 2.79 2.57
C GLN A 454 -59.93 1.65 2.99
N ALA A 455 -60.45 0.41 3.00
CA ALA A 455 -59.63 -0.77 3.27
C ALA A 455 -58.54 -0.91 2.20
N ALA A 456 -57.28 -0.83 2.62
CA ALA A 456 -56.14 -1.00 1.73
C ALA A 456 -56.20 -2.39 1.07
N LYS A 457 -56.19 -2.43 -0.28
CA LYS A 457 -56.19 -3.69 -1.03
C LYS A 457 -55.02 -4.57 -0.54
N PRO A 458 -55.22 -5.89 -0.36
CA PRO A 458 -54.19 -6.78 0.14
C PRO A 458 -52.94 -6.66 -0.75
N ARG A 459 -51.79 -6.39 -0.12
CA ARG A 459 -50.51 -6.26 -0.84
C ARG A 459 -50.28 -7.57 -1.61
N ARG A 460 -50.10 -7.47 -2.94
CA ARG A 460 -49.70 -8.62 -3.77
C ARG A 460 -48.51 -9.31 -3.11
N ALA A 461 -48.58 -10.64 -3.02
CA ALA A 461 -47.49 -11.45 -2.46
C ALA A 461 -46.16 -11.13 -3.16
N PRO A 462 -45.00 -11.23 -2.47
CA PRO A 462 -43.69 -11.05 -3.09
C PRO A 462 -43.54 -11.90 -4.35
N ARG A 463 -42.94 -11.32 -5.40
CA ARG A 463 -42.77 -11.99 -6.70
C ARG A 463 -42.03 -13.32 -6.52
N LEU A 464 -42.58 -14.39 -7.08
CA LEU A 464 -42.03 -15.76 -7.04
C LEU A 464 -40.62 -15.94 -7.68
N LEU A 465 -40.12 -14.92 -8.39
CA LEU A 465 -38.94 -14.99 -9.28
C LEU A 465 -37.56 -15.17 -8.60
N ASN A 466 -37.45 -15.01 -7.27
CA ASN A 466 -36.15 -15.02 -6.58
C ASN A 466 -35.92 -16.25 -5.67
N ARG A 467 -36.76 -17.29 -5.75
CA ARG A 467 -36.53 -18.54 -4.99
C ARG A 467 -35.70 -19.53 -5.80
N VAL A 468 -34.47 -19.79 -5.34
CA VAL A 468 -33.68 -20.94 -5.77
C VAL A 468 -34.49 -22.23 -5.52
N PRO A 469 -34.63 -23.14 -6.50
CA PRO A 469 -35.30 -24.43 -6.32
C PRO A 469 -34.61 -25.31 -5.26
N LYS A 470 -35.39 -26.12 -4.54
CA LYS A 470 -34.87 -27.00 -3.46
C LYS A 470 -33.84 -27.99 -3.98
N GLU A 471 -34.02 -28.43 -5.21
CA GLU A 471 -33.16 -29.33 -5.98
C GLU A 471 -31.77 -28.75 -6.25
N ILE A 472 -31.56 -27.45 -5.97
CA ILE A 472 -30.27 -26.77 -6.01
C ILE A 472 -29.86 -26.32 -4.60
N SER A 473 -30.75 -25.70 -3.82
CA SER A 473 -30.40 -25.20 -2.49
C SER A 473 -30.19 -26.29 -1.42
N GLU A 474 -30.74 -27.49 -1.62
CA GLU A 474 -30.66 -28.59 -0.66
C GLU A 474 -29.68 -29.71 -1.07
N ASP A 475 -29.14 -29.66 -2.29
CA ASP A 475 -28.14 -30.58 -2.85
C ASP A 475 -26.91 -30.76 -1.90
N PRO A 476 -26.64 -31.99 -1.42
CA PRO A 476 -25.50 -32.26 -0.52
C PRO A 476 -24.13 -32.04 -1.18
N SER A 477 -23.96 -32.44 -2.43
CA SER A 477 -22.68 -32.35 -3.14
C SER A 477 -22.36 -30.90 -3.51
N LEU A 478 -23.37 -30.09 -3.84
CA LEU A 478 -23.17 -28.66 -4.03
C LEU A 478 -22.77 -27.96 -2.72
N LYS A 479 -23.35 -28.35 -1.58
CA LYS A 479 -22.96 -27.81 -0.26
C LYS A 479 -21.52 -28.19 0.11
N GLU A 480 -21.11 -29.42 -0.17
CA GLU A 480 -19.74 -29.90 0.04
C GLU A 480 -18.74 -29.11 -0.83
N ALA A 481 -19.06 -28.90 -2.11
CA ALA A 481 -18.24 -28.09 -3.00
C ALA A 481 -18.19 -26.60 -2.60
N ILE A 482 -19.31 -26.03 -2.12
CA ILE A 482 -19.35 -24.66 -1.57
C ILE A 482 -18.53 -24.53 -0.27
N ALA A 483 -18.38 -25.59 0.51
CA ALA A 483 -17.58 -25.57 1.75
C ALA A 483 -16.06 -25.41 1.51
N LEU A 484 -15.61 -25.44 0.25
CA LEU A 484 -14.25 -25.03 -0.17
C LEU A 484 -14.07 -23.51 -0.20
N LEU A 485 -15.16 -22.73 -0.18
CA LEU A 485 -15.15 -21.27 -0.07
C LEU A 485 -15.21 -20.85 1.42
N PRO A 486 -14.68 -19.67 1.79
CA PRO A 486 -14.70 -19.20 3.18
C PRO A 486 -16.11 -19.16 3.77
N ALA A 487 -16.33 -19.89 4.87
CA ALA A 487 -17.67 -20.10 5.46
C ALA A 487 -18.37 -18.82 5.95
N ASN A 488 -17.66 -17.71 6.09
CA ASN A 488 -18.21 -16.40 6.44
C ASN A 488 -18.55 -15.50 5.23
N TYR A 489 -18.30 -15.96 3.99
CA TYR A 489 -18.59 -15.23 2.73
C TYR A 489 -19.71 -15.92 1.94
N ASN A 490 -20.84 -15.24 1.73
CA ASN A 490 -21.96 -15.78 0.98
C ASN A 490 -21.89 -15.41 -0.52
N PHE A 491 -21.19 -16.23 -1.30
CA PHE A 491 -21.10 -16.11 -2.77
C PHE A 491 -22.40 -16.44 -3.53
N GLU A 492 -23.52 -16.70 -2.84
CA GLU A 492 -24.83 -17.04 -3.43
C GLU A 492 -24.80 -18.12 -4.54
N ILE A 493 -23.83 -19.04 -4.54
CA ILE A 493 -23.59 -20.00 -5.64
C ILE A 493 -24.85 -20.75 -6.13
N PRO A 494 -25.80 -21.19 -5.27
CA PRO A 494 -27.05 -21.80 -5.73
C PRO A 494 -27.94 -20.88 -6.61
N LYS A 495 -27.89 -19.57 -6.39
CA LYS A 495 -28.57 -18.54 -7.20
C LYS A 495 -27.87 -18.34 -8.54
N THR A 496 -26.53 -18.38 -8.56
CA THR A 496 -25.74 -18.37 -9.80
C THR A 496 -26.07 -19.59 -10.67
N ILE A 497 -26.00 -20.80 -10.11
CA ILE A 497 -26.37 -22.06 -10.79
C ILE A 497 -27.82 -22.03 -11.27
N HIS A 498 -28.76 -21.60 -10.42
CA HIS A 498 -30.17 -21.46 -10.82
C HIS A 498 -30.34 -20.51 -12.01
N ARG A 499 -29.69 -19.34 -11.99
CA ARG A 499 -29.81 -18.33 -13.05
C ARG A 499 -29.17 -18.76 -14.36
N ILE A 500 -28.06 -19.51 -14.31
CA ILE A 500 -27.45 -20.13 -15.50
C ILE A 500 -28.42 -21.12 -16.13
N ARG A 501 -28.94 -22.08 -15.33
CA ARG A 501 -29.91 -23.10 -15.78
C ARG A 501 -31.22 -22.49 -16.31
N GLU A 502 -31.77 -21.49 -15.62
CA GLU A 502 -33.00 -20.78 -16.02
C GLU A 502 -32.82 -19.98 -17.32
N SER A 503 -31.68 -19.29 -17.47
CA SER A 503 -31.45 -18.38 -18.61
C SER A 503 -30.91 -19.07 -19.87
N GLY A 504 -30.60 -20.37 -19.79
CA GLY A 504 -30.03 -21.17 -20.88
C GLY A 504 -28.61 -20.78 -21.29
N ALA A 505 -27.88 -20.08 -20.41
CA ALA A 505 -26.53 -19.59 -20.68
C ALA A 505 -25.54 -20.76 -20.87
N ARG A 506 -24.71 -20.68 -21.91
CA ARG A 506 -23.63 -21.64 -22.22
C ARG A 506 -22.25 -21.06 -21.99
N LYS A 507 -22.06 -19.74 -22.10
CA LYS A 507 -20.81 -19.07 -21.74
C LYS A 507 -21.06 -17.97 -20.72
N VAL A 508 -20.37 -18.03 -19.58
CA VAL A 508 -20.63 -17.18 -18.41
C VAL A 508 -19.37 -16.43 -18.00
N ALA A 509 -19.42 -15.11 -18.10
CA ALA A 509 -18.36 -14.24 -17.57
C ALA A 509 -18.48 -14.13 -16.05
N LEU A 510 -17.35 -14.26 -15.34
CA LEU A 510 -17.22 -14.10 -13.90
C LEU A 510 -16.33 -12.87 -13.65
N GLN A 511 -16.90 -11.79 -13.12
CA GLN A 511 -16.18 -10.55 -12.80
C GLN A 511 -16.18 -10.34 -11.28
N MET A 512 -14.98 -10.16 -10.71
CA MET A 512 -14.76 -10.01 -9.26
C MET A 512 -13.78 -8.85 -9.00
N PRO A 513 -13.87 -8.16 -7.85
CA PRO A 513 -12.78 -7.29 -7.39
C PRO A 513 -11.54 -8.11 -6.99
N GLU A 514 -10.40 -7.44 -6.96
CA GLU A 514 -9.07 -8.01 -6.65
C GLU A 514 -9.08 -9.00 -5.48
N GLY A 515 -9.58 -8.56 -4.32
CA GLY A 515 -9.63 -9.35 -3.08
C GLY A 515 -10.56 -10.58 -3.12
N LEU A 516 -11.27 -10.84 -4.23
CA LEU A 516 -12.01 -12.07 -4.46
C LEU A 516 -11.53 -12.88 -5.67
N LEU A 517 -10.61 -12.37 -6.50
CA LEU A 517 -10.07 -13.11 -7.66
C LEU A 517 -9.40 -14.43 -7.23
N MET A 518 -8.85 -14.48 -6.02
CA MET A 518 -8.32 -15.72 -5.39
C MET A 518 -9.34 -16.87 -5.27
N PHE A 519 -10.64 -16.60 -5.37
CA PHE A 519 -11.71 -17.60 -5.37
C PHE A 519 -12.29 -17.87 -6.77
N ALA A 520 -11.86 -17.15 -7.81
CA ALA A 520 -12.50 -17.18 -9.12
C ALA A 520 -12.40 -18.54 -9.82
N THR A 521 -11.28 -19.26 -9.63
CA THR A 521 -11.11 -20.65 -10.11
C THR A 521 -12.04 -21.61 -9.38
N THR A 522 -12.06 -21.62 -8.04
CA THR A 522 -12.96 -22.45 -7.24
C THR A 522 -14.44 -22.21 -7.59
N VAL A 523 -14.83 -20.93 -7.76
CA VAL A 523 -16.20 -20.56 -8.20
C VAL A 523 -16.48 -21.03 -9.63
N SER A 524 -15.49 -20.94 -10.54
CA SER A 524 -15.58 -21.47 -11.91
C SER A 524 -15.77 -22.99 -11.93
N ASP A 525 -15.00 -23.73 -11.13
CA ASP A 525 -15.06 -25.19 -11.06
C ASP A 525 -16.40 -25.66 -10.50
N ILE A 526 -16.92 -25.03 -9.43
CA ILE A 526 -18.25 -25.32 -8.91
C ILE A 526 -19.33 -24.97 -9.96
N VAL A 527 -19.22 -23.83 -10.66
CA VAL A 527 -20.20 -23.44 -11.68
C VAL A 527 -20.22 -24.43 -12.85
N THR A 528 -19.06 -24.89 -13.34
CA THR A 528 -18.97 -25.83 -14.47
C THR A 528 -19.37 -27.26 -14.07
N GLN A 529 -18.98 -27.72 -12.88
CA GLN A 529 -19.39 -29.03 -12.32
C GLN A 529 -20.91 -29.14 -12.19
N PHE A 530 -21.57 -28.09 -11.66
CA PHE A 530 -23.02 -28.09 -11.41
C PHE A 530 -23.84 -27.48 -12.55
N CYS A 531 -23.21 -26.98 -13.63
CA CYS A 531 -23.84 -26.61 -14.89
C CYS A 531 -23.13 -27.31 -16.06
N PRO A 532 -23.26 -28.64 -16.23
CA PRO A 532 -22.52 -29.39 -17.23
C PRO A 532 -22.81 -28.88 -18.65
N GLY A 533 -21.74 -28.64 -19.41
CA GLY A 533 -21.81 -28.05 -20.76
C GLY A 533 -21.79 -26.52 -20.80
N VAL A 534 -21.51 -25.85 -19.66
CA VAL A 534 -21.25 -24.41 -19.57
C VAL A 534 -19.75 -24.14 -19.54
N GLU A 535 -19.32 -23.13 -20.29
CA GLU A 535 -17.98 -22.53 -20.25
C GLU A 535 -17.99 -21.32 -19.30
N THR A 536 -17.02 -21.23 -18.40
CA THR A 536 -16.77 -20.06 -17.55
C THR A 536 -15.59 -19.25 -18.08
N LEU A 537 -15.72 -17.92 -18.04
CA LEU A 537 -14.66 -16.98 -18.42
C LEU A 537 -14.41 -16.03 -17.26
N ILE A 538 -13.25 -16.15 -16.61
CA ILE A 538 -12.83 -15.24 -15.54
C ILE A 538 -12.34 -13.94 -16.19
N MET A 539 -12.90 -12.80 -15.78
CA MET A 539 -12.47 -11.49 -16.24
C MET A 539 -11.33 -11.00 -15.35
N GLY A 540 -10.11 -10.94 -15.90
CA GLY A 540 -8.90 -10.51 -15.18
C GLY A 540 -8.68 -9.00 -15.13
N ASP A 541 -9.55 -8.19 -15.75
CA ASP A 541 -9.45 -6.73 -15.74
C ASP A 541 -9.86 -6.12 -14.39
N VAL A 542 -9.13 -5.09 -13.95
CA VAL A 542 -9.23 -4.54 -12.59
C VAL A 542 -10.61 -3.95 -12.30
N THR A 543 -11.34 -4.58 -11.37
CA THR A 543 -12.73 -4.22 -11.04
C THR A 543 -12.82 -3.48 -9.71
N TYR A 544 -12.51 -2.17 -9.72
CA TYR A 544 -12.49 -1.30 -8.52
C TYR A 544 -13.84 -1.08 -7.80
N GLY A 545 -14.98 -1.48 -8.37
CA GLY A 545 -16.29 -1.17 -7.78
C GLY A 545 -17.49 -1.41 -8.70
N ALA A 546 -18.68 -1.14 -8.19
CA ALA A 546 -19.97 -1.30 -8.88
C ALA A 546 -20.08 -0.54 -10.22
N CYS A 547 -19.29 0.53 -10.40
CA CYS A 547 -19.21 1.30 -11.63
C CYS A 547 -18.32 0.66 -12.72
N CYS A 548 -17.52 -0.35 -12.37
CA CYS A 548 -16.59 -1.05 -13.27
C CYS A 548 -17.21 -2.30 -13.90
N ILE A 549 -18.52 -2.52 -13.82
CA ILE A 549 -19.18 -3.62 -14.54
C ILE A 549 -18.86 -3.54 -16.04
N ASP A 550 -18.29 -4.61 -16.60
CA ASP A 550 -17.90 -4.66 -18.00
C ASP A 550 -18.79 -5.62 -18.82
N ASP A 551 -20.02 -5.15 -19.04
CA ASP A 551 -20.99 -5.80 -19.90
C ASP A 551 -20.66 -5.68 -21.40
N TYR A 552 -19.69 -4.84 -21.77
CA TYR A 552 -19.26 -4.66 -23.15
C TYR A 552 -18.26 -5.74 -23.56
N THR A 553 -17.21 -5.96 -22.76
CA THR A 553 -16.17 -6.98 -23.01
C THR A 553 -16.73 -8.38 -22.81
N ALA A 554 -17.52 -8.63 -21.76
CA ALA A 554 -18.18 -9.93 -21.56
C ALA A 554 -19.01 -10.35 -22.79
N ARG A 555 -19.75 -9.41 -23.38
CA ARG A 555 -20.52 -9.62 -24.61
C ARG A 555 -19.63 -9.78 -25.85
N ALA A 556 -18.54 -9.01 -25.97
CA ALA A 556 -17.60 -9.13 -27.08
C ALA A 556 -16.87 -10.48 -27.10
N LEU A 557 -16.60 -11.06 -25.92
CA LEU A 557 -16.06 -12.40 -25.72
C LEU A 557 -17.09 -13.54 -25.90
N GLY A 558 -18.31 -13.21 -26.36
CA GLY A 558 -19.35 -14.18 -26.69
C GLY A 558 -20.07 -14.79 -25.48
N CYS A 559 -20.08 -14.14 -24.32
CA CYS A 559 -20.79 -14.65 -23.14
C CYS A 559 -22.31 -14.36 -23.23
N ASP A 560 -23.12 -15.27 -22.68
CA ASP A 560 -24.58 -15.15 -22.56
C ASP A 560 -25.00 -14.40 -21.29
N LEU A 561 -24.19 -14.52 -20.24
CA LEU A 561 -24.43 -14.04 -18.88
C LEU A 561 -23.13 -13.47 -18.28
N LEU A 562 -23.23 -12.34 -17.60
CA LEU A 562 -22.18 -11.79 -16.73
C LEU A 562 -22.63 -11.93 -15.27
N VAL A 563 -21.79 -12.55 -14.43
CA VAL A 563 -21.96 -12.59 -12.97
C VAL A 563 -20.94 -11.64 -12.35
N HIS A 564 -21.43 -10.58 -11.72
CA HIS A 564 -20.62 -9.53 -11.11
C HIS A 564 -20.71 -9.63 -9.58
N TYR A 565 -19.58 -9.91 -8.93
CA TYR A 565 -19.50 -10.19 -7.49
C TYR A 565 -19.13 -8.96 -6.65
N ALA A 566 -19.47 -9.02 -5.35
CA ALA A 566 -19.11 -8.08 -4.28
C ALA A 566 -19.58 -6.62 -4.40
N HIS A 567 -20.40 -6.30 -5.39
CA HIS A 567 -20.87 -4.93 -5.63
C HIS A 567 -22.39 -4.87 -5.81
N SER A 568 -22.97 -3.73 -5.42
CA SER A 568 -24.39 -3.44 -5.58
C SER A 568 -24.75 -3.11 -7.04
N CYS A 569 -26.05 -3.12 -7.34
CA CYS A 569 -26.61 -2.79 -8.66
C CYS A 569 -26.58 -1.27 -8.97
N LEU A 570 -25.45 -0.59 -8.73
CA LEU A 570 -25.26 0.84 -9.04
C LEU A 570 -25.59 1.16 -10.51
N ILE A 571 -25.24 0.22 -11.39
CA ILE A 571 -25.64 0.21 -12.79
C ILE A 571 -26.86 -0.73 -12.91
N PRO A 572 -28.03 -0.23 -13.35
CA PRO A 572 -29.22 -1.06 -13.52
C PRO A 572 -29.04 -2.15 -14.59
N VAL A 573 -29.60 -3.35 -14.34
CA VAL A 573 -29.49 -4.51 -15.24
C VAL A 573 -30.28 -4.38 -16.55
N ASP A 574 -31.03 -3.29 -16.73
CA ASP A 574 -31.71 -2.91 -17.96
C ASP A 574 -30.87 -1.97 -18.86
N VAL A 575 -29.77 -1.39 -18.35
CA VAL A 575 -28.83 -0.60 -19.19
C VAL A 575 -27.61 -1.38 -19.67
N THR A 576 -27.37 -2.58 -19.11
CA THR A 576 -26.34 -3.53 -19.58
C THR A 576 -26.71 -4.14 -20.95
N LYS A 577 -25.71 -4.61 -21.70
CA LYS A 577 -25.84 -5.17 -23.06
C LYS A 577 -25.77 -6.69 -23.12
N ILE A 578 -25.63 -7.33 -21.96
CA ILE A 578 -25.66 -8.77 -21.70
C ILE A 578 -26.65 -9.03 -20.56
N LYS A 579 -27.14 -10.27 -20.40
CA LYS A 579 -27.83 -10.67 -19.16
C LYS A 579 -26.83 -10.49 -18.00
N THR A 580 -27.23 -9.82 -16.93
CA THR A 580 -26.38 -9.60 -15.75
C THR A 580 -27.01 -10.21 -14.50
N LEU A 581 -26.17 -10.85 -13.68
CA LEU A 581 -26.48 -11.25 -12.32
C LEU A 581 -25.51 -10.52 -11.36
N TYR A 582 -26.06 -9.78 -10.41
CA TYR A 582 -25.28 -9.25 -9.29
C TYR A 582 -25.34 -10.22 -8.09
N VAL A 583 -24.17 -10.46 -7.50
CA VAL A 583 -23.99 -11.22 -6.25
C VAL A 583 -23.26 -10.31 -5.27
N PHE A 584 -23.90 -10.00 -4.13
CA PHE A 584 -23.37 -8.96 -3.23
C PHE A 584 -22.22 -9.43 -2.34
N VAL A 585 -22.04 -10.76 -2.19
CA VAL A 585 -21.06 -11.39 -1.29
C VAL A 585 -21.17 -10.83 0.13
N ASP A 586 -22.26 -11.22 0.82
CA ASP A 586 -22.51 -10.84 2.21
C ASP A 586 -21.48 -11.50 3.13
N ILE A 587 -20.88 -10.73 4.04
CA ILE A 587 -19.80 -11.16 4.93
C ILE A 587 -20.31 -11.15 6.37
N SER A 588 -20.34 -12.35 6.98
CA SER A 588 -20.71 -12.54 8.38
C SER A 588 -19.55 -12.20 9.31
N ILE A 589 -19.86 -11.52 10.42
CA ILE A 589 -18.87 -11.01 11.38
C ILE A 589 -19.31 -11.26 12.83
N ASP A 590 -18.38 -11.06 13.78
CA ASP A 590 -18.67 -11.10 15.21
C ASP A 590 -19.38 -9.82 15.68
N THR A 591 -20.72 -9.84 15.64
CA THR A 591 -21.57 -8.72 16.07
C THR A 591 -21.60 -8.52 17.58
N ALA A 592 -21.34 -9.57 18.38
CA ALA A 592 -21.25 -9.45 19.83
C ALA A 592 -20.00 -8.67 20.23
N HIS A 593 -18.87 -8.93 19.57
CA HIS A 593 -17.64 -8.15 19.76
C HIS A 593 -17.81 -6.69 19.32
N LEU A 594 -18.52 -6.43 18.23
CA LEU A 594 -18.86 -5.06 17.78
C LEU A 594 -19.65 -4.29 18.86
N VAL A 595 -20.74 -4.86 19.39
CA VAL A 595 -21.56 -4.21 20.43
C VAL A 595 -20.73 -3.95 21.69
N ALA A 596 -20.02 -4.96 22.20
CA ALA A 596 -19.17 -4.82 23.39
C ALA A 596 -18.02 -3.81 23.21
N SER A 597 -17.50 -3.65 21.98
CA SER A 597 -16.50 -2.64 21.66
C SER A 597 -17.06 -1.22 21.74
N LEU A 598 -18.32 -1.02 21.37
CA LEU A 598 -19.00 0.27 21.45
C LEU A 598 -19.40 0.61 22.89
N GLU A 599 -20.00 -0.34 23.61
CA GLU A 599 -20.34 -0.20 25.04
C GLU A 599 -19.12 0.15 25.92
N ARG A 600 -17.94 -0.37 25.57
CA ARG A 600 -16.70 -0.10 26.30
C ARG A 600 -16.11 1.29 26.04
N ASN A 601 -16.36 1.89 24.88
CA ASN A 601 -15.71 3.13 24.44
C ASN A 601 -16.64 4.36 24.42
N PHE A 602 -17.97 4.15 24.46
CA PHE A 602 -18.95 5.23 24.40
C PHE A 602 -19.97 5.13 25.53
N ALA A 603 -20.36 6.28 26.08
CA ALA A 603 -21.48 6.37 27.00
C ALA A 603 -22.81 6.07 26.29
N SER A 604 -23.76 5.47 27.01
CA SER A 604 -25.13 5.27 26.52
C SER A 604 -25.85 6.61 26.31
N GLY A 605 -26.88 6.59 25.46
CA GLY A 605 -27.61 7.77 24.99
C GLY A 605 -26.98 8.45 23.76
N LYS A 606 -25.88 7.92 23.21
CA LYS A 606 -25.24 8.41 21.98
C LYS A 606 -25.93 7.92 20.71
N THR A 607 -26.07 8.78 19.71
CA THR A 607 -26.65 8.45 18.40
C THR A 607 -25.55 8.12 17.38
N ILE A 608 -25.59 6.91 16.84
CA ILE A 608 -24.63 6.35 15.89
C ILE A 608 -25.23 6.36 14.49
N ALA A 609 -24.55 7.01 13.53
CA ALA A 609 -24.80 6.82 12.10
C ALA A 609 -23.95 5.64 11.59
N ILE A 610 -24.58 4.46 11.45
CA ILE A 610 -23.89 3.24 11.01
C ILE A 610 -23.94 3.09 9.49
N VAL A 611 -22.77 2.89 8.88
CA VAL A 611 -22.56 2.76 7.43
C VAL A 611 -21.49 1.72 7.11
N GLY A 612 -21.39 1.30 5.85
CA GLY A 612 -20.36 0.38 5.37
C GLY A 612 -20.49 0.14 3.87
N THR A 613 -19.80 -0.87 3.36
CA THR A 613 -19.96 -1.34 1.98
C THR A 613 -21.11 -2.37 1.88
N ILE A 614 -21.49 -2.75 0.66
CA ILE A 614 -22.62 -3.67 0.42
C ILE A 614 -22.44 -5.04 1.11
N GLN A 615 -21.20 -5.51 1.25
CA GLN A 615 -20.84 -6.79 1.87
C GLN A 615 -21.23 -6.88 3.36
N PHE A 616 -21.32 -5.75 4.07
CA PHE A 616 -21.68 -5.71 5.49
C PHE A 616 -23.13 -5.28 5.74
N ASN A 617 -23.91 -5.04 4.68
CA ASN A 617 -25.24 -4.45 4.76
C ASN A 617 -26.23 -5.28 5.60
N ALA A 618 -26.22 -6.62 5.49
CA ALA A 618 -27.08 -7.46 6.34
C ALA A 618 -26.74 -7.30 7.83
N THR A 619 -25.45 -7.18 8.17
CA THR A 619 -25.01 -6.91 9.53
C THR A 619 -25.43 -5.52 10.02
N ILE A 620 -25.32 -4.48 9.18
CA ILE A 620 -25.71 -3.10 9.54
C ILE A 620 -27.18 -3.03 9.98
N HIS A 621 -28.09 -3.73 9.27
CA HIS A 621 -29.50 -3.80 9.69
C HIS A 621 -29.73 -4.78 10.85
N GLY A 622 -28.98 -5.89 10.91
CA GLY A 622 -29.12 -6.92 11.93
C GLY A 622 -28.66 -6.50 13.33
N VAL A 623 -27.59 -5.71 13.44
CA VAL A 623 -27.00 -5.29 14.73
C VAL A 623 -27.81 -4.17 15.41
N ARG A 624 -28.70 -3.48 14.68
CA ARG A 624 -29.50 -2.35 15.15
C ARG A 624 -30.16 -2.61 16.52
N SER A 625 -30.93 -3.70 16.63
CA SER A 625 -31.69 -4.01 17.85
C SER A 625 -30.79 -4.23 19.07
N SER A 626 -29.57 -4.75 18.85
CA SER A 626 -28.57 -4.97 19.91
C SER A 626 -27.94 -3.66 20.38
N LEU A 627 -27.69 -2.71 19.46
CA LEU A 627 -27.20 -1.37 19.80
C LEU A 627 -28.28 -0.53 20.49
N GLU A 628 -29.53 -0.62 20.05
CA GLU A 628 -30.67 0.01 20.72
C GLU A 628 -30.89 -0.57 22.14
N ALA A 629 -30.68 -1.88 22.33
CA ALA A 629 -30.70 -2.52 23.65
C ALA A 629 -29.51 -2.14 24.55
N ALA A 630 -28.34 -1.88 23.97
CA ALA A 630 -27.17 -1.31 24.65
C ALA A 630 -27.33 0.21 24.96
N GLY A 631 -28.43 0.82 24.54
CA GLY A 631 -28.78 2.21 24.83
C GLY A 631 -28.20 3.24 23.84
N PHE A 632 -27.85 2.82 22.62
CA PHE A 632 -27.47 3.73 21.54
C PHE A 632 -28.65 4.06 20.62
N GLY A 633 -28.74 5.31 20.17
CA GLY A 633 -29.59 5.66 19.03
C GLY A 633 -28.95 5.15 17.73
N VAL A 634 -29.73 4.57 16.80
CA VAL A 634 -29.18 4.01 15.55
C VAL A 634 -29.85 4.64 14.32
N VAL A 635 -29.05 5.41 13.57
CA VAL A 635 -29.40 5.96 12.27
C VAL A 635 -28.70 5.13 11.19
N VAL A 636 -29.47 4.66 10.20
CA VAL A 636 -28.96 3.95 9.03
C VAL A 636 -29.25 4.81 7.79
N PRO A 637 -28.35 5.73 7.42
CA PRO A 637 -28.61 6.76 6.42
C PRO A 637 -28.64 6.19 4.99
N GLN A 638 -29.09 6.98 4.01
CA GLN A 638 -29.18 6.54 2.62
C GLN A 638 -28.94 7.68 1.63
N ILE A 639 -28.20 7.40 0.56
CA ILE A 639 -28.14 8.23 -0.64
C ILE A 639 -28.52 7.39 -1.86
N GLY A 640 -29.72 7.61 -2.41
CA GLY A 640 -30.17 6.88 -3.60
C GLY A 640 -29.23 7.14 -4.78
N PRO A 641 -28.83 6.11 -5.56
CA PRO A 641 -29.45 4.78 -5.67
C PRO A 641 -28.96 3.73 -4.66
N LEU A 642 -28.01 4.03 -3.77
CA LEU A 642 -27.44 3.07 -2.84
C LEU A 642 -28.46 2.58 -1.79
N SER A 643 -28.17 1.43 -1.19
CA SER A 643 -28.94 0.84 -0.08
C SER A 643 -28.87 1.70 1.18
N LYS A 644 -29.78 1.45 2.13
CA LYS A 644 -29.64 2.03 3.49
C LYS A 644 -28.40 1.47 4.16
N GLY A 645 -27.53 2.34 4.66
CA GLY A 645 -26.24 1.99 5.29
C GLY A 645 -25.09 1.81 4.29
N GLU A 646 -25.35 1.79 2.99
CA GLU A 646 -24.33 1.58 1.96
C GLU A 646 -23.69 2.91 1.54
N ILE A 647 -22.36 2.95 1.49
CA ILE A 647 -21.57 4.06 0.93
C ILE A 647 -20.55 3.55 -0.08
N LEU A 648 -20.25 4.39 -1.08
CA LEU A 648 -19.16 4.20 -2.04
C LEU A 648 -18.07 5.24 -1.78
N GLY A 649 -16.81 4.94 -2.12
CA GLY A 649 -15.69 5.87 -2.02
C GLY A 649 -15.87 7.21 -2.75
N CYS A 650 -16.88 7.31 -3.62
CA CYS A 650 -17.27 8.51 -4.37
C CYS A 650 -18.73 8.97 -4.12
N THR A 651 -19.51 8.30 -3.27
CA THR A 651 -20.92 8.64 -2.99
C THR A 651 -21.31 8.21 -1.57
N SER A 652 -21.59 9.19 -0.72
CA SER A 652 -21.96 9.05 0.69
C SER A 652 -23.13 9.97 1.04
N PRO A 653 -23.98 9.62 2.03
CA PRO A 653 -25.05 10.50 2.46
C PRO A 653 -24.50 11.72 3.20
N ARG A 654 -25.11 12.87 2.94
CA ARG A 654 -25.01 14.02 3.82
C ARG A 654 -25.91 13.80 5.03
N LEU A 655 -25.32 13.75 6.20
CA LEU A 655 -25.96 13.69 7.50
C LEU A 655 -26.40 15.10 7.89
N ARG A 656 -27.49 15.22 8.64
CA ARG A 656 -28.17 16.49 8.91
C ARG A 656 -28.17 16.73 10.41
N ASP A 657 -28.02 17.98 10.83
CA ASP A 657 -27.94 18.32 12.26
C ASP A 657 -29.23 17.93 13.02
N GLU A 658 -30.38 17.92 12.33
CA GLU A 658 -31.67 17.43 12.85
C GLU A 658 -31.71 15.92 13.16
N ASP A 659 -30.80 15.12 12.60
CA ASP A 659 -30.70 13.67 12.89
C ASP A 659 -29.99 13.40 14.23
N GLY A 660 -29.40 14.42 14.87
CA GLY A 660 -28.84 14.33 16.23
C GLY A 660 -27.67 13.37 16.40
N ILE A 661 -26.90 13.15 15.34
CA ILE A 661 -25.83 12.14 15.25
C ILE A 661 -24.57 12.59 16.02
N ASP A 662 -24.15 11.81 17.00
CA ASP A 662 -22.92 12.05 17.77
C ASP A 662 -21.66 11.52 17.07
N LEU A 663 -21.77 10.41 16.32
CA LEU A 663 -20.64 9.76 15.66
C LEU A 663 -21.05 8.95 14.42
N ILE A 664 -20.13 8.87 13.45
CA ILE A 664 -20.19 7.93 12.32
C ILE A 664 -19.47 6.65 12.73
N LEU A 665 -20.13 5.51 12.50
CA LEU A 665 -19.53 4.18 12.61
C LEU A 665 -19.48 3.55 11.23
N TYR A 666 -18.30 3.47 10.64
CA TYR A 666 -18.06 2.70 9.43
C TYR A 666 -17.70 1.26 9.78
N LEU A 667 -18.42 0.31 9.17
CA LEU A 667 -18.21 -1.12 9.29
C LEU A 667 -17.50 -1.65 8.05
N GLY A 668 -16.28 -2.14 8.24
CA GLY A 668 -15.44 -2.69 7.19
C GLY A 668 -13.97 -2.33 7.33
N ASP A 669 -13.15 -2.90 6.46
CA ASP A 669 -11.72 -2.63 6.35
C ASP A 669 -11.42 -1.39 5.47
N GLY A 670 -10.13 -1.09 5.34
CA GLY A 670 -9.61 0.06 4.58
C GLY A 670 -10.03 1.43 5.16
N ARG A 671 -9.79 2.49 4.37
CA ARG A 671 -10.22 3.87 4.68
C ARG A 671 -10.99 4.53 3.53
N PHE A 672 -10.73 4.13 2.28
CA PHE A 672 -11.30 4.70 1.05
C PHE A 672 -12.82 4.95 1.10
N HIS A 673 -13.61 3.99 1.57
CA HIS A 673 -15.07 4.12 1.69
C HIS A 673 -15.47 5.09 2.81
N LEU A 674 -14.83 4.99 3.97
CA LEU A 674 -15.05 5.86 5.12
C LEU A 674 -14.70 7.34 4.82
N GLU A 675 -13.59 7.59 4.14
CA GLU A 675 -13.17 8.95 3.75
C GLU A 675 -14.27 9.68 2.95
N SER A 676 -15.03 8.95 2.13
CA SER A 676 -16.18 9.48 1.39
C SER A 676 -17.25 10.08 2.30
N ILE A 677 -17.56 9.46 3.45
CA ILE A 677 -18.52 10.03 4.40
C ILE A 677 -17.87 11.09 5.32
N MET A 678 -16.58 10.96 5.63
CA MET A 678 -15.84 11.98 6.40
C MET A 678 -15.68 13.31 5.66
N ILE A 679 -15.34 13.28 4.37
CA ILE A 679 -15.22 14.49 3.52
C ILE A 679 -16.57 15.23 3.46
N HIS A 680 -17.66 14.48 3.37
CA HIS A 680 -19.02 15.01 3.23
C HIS A 680 -19.66 15.45 4.56
N ASN A 681 -19.09 15.04 5.70
CA ASN A 681 -19.61 15.28 7.05
C ASN A 681 -18.48 15.64 8.04
N PRO A 682 -17.65 16.66 7.77
CA PRO A 682 -16.39 16.93 8.49
C PRO A 682 -16.55 17.22 9.98
N ALA A 683 -17.74 17.67 10.41
CA ALA A 683 -18.02 18.02 11.81
C ALA A 683 -18.30 16.80 12.71
N ILE A 684 -18.62 15.62 12.14
CA ILE A 684 -19.05 14.46 12.92
C ILE A 684 -17.85 13.51 13.15
N PRO A 685 -17.50 13.19 14.41
CA PRO A 685 -16.45 12.22 14.72
C PRO A 685 -16.69 10.87 14.05
N ALA A 686 -15.70 10.38 13.30
CA ALA A 686 -15.80 9.11 12.60
C ALA A 686 -14.93 8.02 13.26
N TYR A 687 -15.47 6.81 13.26
CA TYR A 687 -14.85 5.61 13.79
C TYR A 687 -14.99 4.46 12.79
N ARG A 688 -13.95 3.64 12.67
CA ARG A 688 -13.96 2.41 11.89
C ARG A 688 -13.97 1.22 12.84
N TYR A 689 -14.90 0.29 12.63
CA TYR A 689 -14.76 -1.07 13.14
C TYR A 689 -14.36 -1.98 11.99
N ASP A 690 -13.12 -2.47 12.05
CA ASP A 690 -12.64 -3.51 11.15
C ASP A 690 -13.05 -4.88 11.73
N PRO A 691 -13.88 -5.67 11.02
CA PRO A 691 -14.37 -6.95 11.52
C PRO A 691 -13.33 -8.07 11.51
N TYR A 692 -12.24 -7.93 10.75
CA TYR A 692 -11.19 -8.95 10.63
C TYR A 692 -10.18 -8.80 11.77
N SER A 693 -9.63 -7.58 11.96
CA SER A 693 -8.74 -7.28 13.09
C SER A 693 -9.46 -7.13 14.42
N ARG A 694 -10.79 -6.92 14.38
CA ARG A 694 -11.63 -6.58 15.53
C ARG A 694 -11.24 -5.25 16.20
N LYS A 695 -10.44 -4.40 15.54
CA LYS A 695 -10.02 -3.07 16.02
C LYS A 695 -11.15 -2.05 15.80
N LEU A 696 -11.42 -1.23 16.83
CA LEU A 696 -12.24 -0.02 16.73
C LEU A 696 -11.31 1.21 16.76
N THR A 697 -11.10 1.88 15.64
CA THR A 697 -10.22 3.06 15.52
C THR A 697 -11.03 4.35 15.40
N ARG A 698 -10.52 5.45 15.97
CA ARG A 698 -10.99 6.81 15.65
C ARG A 698 -10.24 7.30 14.42
N GLU A 699 -10.94 7.84 13.45
CA GLU A 699 -10.39 8.19 12.15
C GLU A 699 -10.48 9.71 11.92
N THR A 700 -9.43 10.30 11.34
CA THR A 700 -9.32 11.73 11.00
C THR A 700 -8.90 11.92 9.54
N TYR A 701 -9.18 13.10 8.97
CA TYR A 701 -8.91 13.43 7.57
C TYR A 701 -8.42 14.88 7.44
N GLY A 702 -7.52 15.14 6.50
CA GLY A 702 -6.94 16.47 6.25
C GLY A 702 -7.87 17.38 5.43
N HIS A 703 -9.02 17.75 5.99
CA HIS A 703 -10.04 18.50 5.24
C HIS A 703 -9.53 19.84 4.68
N ASP A 704 -8.80 20.64 5.47
CA ASP A 704 -8.29 21.93 5.03
C ASP A 704 -7.23 21.80 3.93
N GLU A 705 -6.35 20.80 4.04
CA GLU A 705 -5.33 20.49 3.03
C GLU A 705 -5.98 20.04 1.72
N MET A 706 -6.85 19.03 1.77
CA MET A 706 -7.57 18.53 0.61
C MET A 706 -8.34 19.66 -0.07
N GLN A 707 -9.13 20.44 0.68
CA GLN A 707 -9.86 21.57 0.11
C GLN A 707 -8.93 22.65 -0.46
N SER A 708 -7.79 22.93 0.17
CA SER A 708 -6.80 23.89 -0.35
C SER A 708 -6.24 23.43 -1.70
N VAL A 709 -5.86 22.16 -1.82
CA VAL A 709 -5.40 21.55 -3.08
C VAL A 709 -6.50 21.64 -4.16
N ARG A 710 -7.76 21.31 -3.82
CA ARG A 710 -8.88 21.38 -4.79
C ARG A 710 -9.20 22.82 -5.20
N ARG A 711 -9.20 23.80 -4.28
CA ARG A 711 -9.36 25.23 -4.60
C ARG A 711 -8.22 25.73 -5.51
N SER A 712 -6.97 25.35 -5.23
CA SER A 712 -5.81 25.69 -6.04
C SER A 712 -5.90 25.14 -7.48
N ALA A 713 -6.34 23.87 -7.63
CA ALA A 713 -6.59 23.25 -8.92
C ALA A 713 -7.63 24.03 -9.75
N ILE A 714 -8.75 24.42 -9.14
CA ILE A 714 -9.81 25.23 -9.77
C ILE A 714 -9.31 26.64 -10.14
N GLN A 715 -8.58 27.32 -9.26
CA GLN A 715 -8.03 28.65 -9.52
C GLN A 715 -6.97 28.65 -10.63
N THR A 716 -6.27 27.53 -10.81
CA THR A 716 -5.34 27.31 -11.93
C THR A 716 -6.10 27.02 -13.22
N ALA A 717 -7.09 26.13 -13.18
CA ALA A 717 -7.96 25.79 -14.31
C ALA A 717 -8.72 27.00 -14.87
N ARG A 718 -9.17 27.92 -14.00
CA ARG A 718 -9.78 29.22 -14.39
C ARG A 718 -8.90 30.08 -15.32
N LYS A 719 -7.59 29.77 -15.44
CA LYS A 719 -6.62 30.46 -16.30
C LYS A 719 -6.19 29.63 -17.53
N ALA A 720 -6.61 28.37 -17.63
CA ALA A 720 -6.18 27.44 -18.65
C ALA A 720 -6.83 27.73 -20.01
N ARG A 721 -5.99 27.86 -21.04
CA ARG A 721 -6.35 28.25 -22.42
C ARG A 721 -6.61 27.06 -23.33
N ARG A 722 -6.10 25.88 -22.99
CA ARG A 722 -6.43 24.60 -23.64
C ARG A 722 -6.79 23.56 -22.59
N TRP A 723 -7.92 22.88 -22.79
CA TRP A 723 -8.46 21.89 -21.85
C TRP A 723 -8.41 20.48 -22.46
N GLY A 724 -8.31 19.47 -21.61
CA GLY A 724 -8.42 18.06 -21.99
C GLY A 724 -9.58 17.41 -21.25
N LEU A 725 -10.49 16.78 -21.98
CA LEU A 725 -11.62 16.05 -21.42
C LEU A 725 -11.38 14.55 -21.53
N ILE A 726 -11.50 13.83 -20.43
CA ILE A 726 -11.29 12.38 -20.37
C ILE A 726 -12.63 11.72 -20.06
N LEU A 727 -13.11 10.86 -20.96
CA LEU A 727 -14.26 10.00 -20.71
C LEU A 727 -13.75 8.61 -20.30
N GLY A 728 -14.03 8.22 -19.05
CA GLY A 728 -13.59 6.93 -18.49
C GLY A 728 -14.30 5.75 -19.15
N SER A 729 -13.55 4.89 -19.84
CA SER A 729 -14.07 3.72 -20.56
C SER A 729 -13.98 2.41 -19.78
N LEU A 730 -13.49 2.42 -18.53
CA LEU A 730 -13.53 1.25 -17.66
C LEU A 730 -14.97 1.03 -17.15
N GLY A 731 -15.59 -0.05 -17.61
CA GLY A 731 -16.99 -0.37 -17.34
C GLY A 731 -17.92 0.79 -17.69
N ARG A 732 -18.59 1.35 -16.67
CA ARG A 732 -19.61 2.41 -16.81
C ARG A 732 -19.28 3.69 -16.02
N GLN A 733 -18.00 3.92 -15.71
CA GLN A 733 -17.55 5.14 -15.03
C GLN A 733 -17.82 6.43 -15.84
N GLY A 734 -17.67 6.38 -17.16
CA GLY A 734 -17.95 7.49 -18.07
C GLY A 734 -19.44 7.89 -18.10
N ASN A 735 -19.69 9.19 -18.31
CA ASN A 735 -21.02 9.73 -18.54
C ASN A 735 -21.00 10.71 -19.75
N PRO A 736 -21.47 10.28 -20.94
CA PRO A 736 -21.49 11.12 -22.14
C PRO A 736 -22.31 12.41 -22.00
N HIS A 737 -23.34 12.45 -21.15
CA HIS A 737 -24.12 13.67 -20.93
C HIS A 737 -23.36 14.70 -20.08
N THR A 738 -22.56 14.24 -19.10
CA THR A 738 -21.62 15.09 -18.37
C THR A 738 -20.50 15.61 -19.28
N LEU A 739 -19.99 14.77 -20.19
CA LEU A 739 -19.02 15.20 -21.20
C LEU A 739 -19.62 16.28 -22.10
N ALA A 740 -20.73 15.99 -22.78
CA ALA A 740 -21.39 16.90 -23.72
C ALA A 740 -21.81 18.25 -23.09
N LEU A 741 -22.15 18.26 -21.79
CA LEU A 741 -22.32 19.50 -21.05
C LEU A 741 -21.04 20.34 -21.06
N ILE A 742 -19.92 19.77 -20.57
CA ILE A 742 -18.64 20.48 -20.45
C ILE A 742 -18.04 20.82 -21.82
N GLU A 743 -18.24 19.98 -22.83
CA GLU A 743 -17.91 20.29 -24.23
C GLU A 743 -18.61 21.56 -24.72
N ARG A 744 -19.93 21.68 -24.47
CA ARG A 744 -20.69 22.88 -24.80
C ARG A 744 -20.17 24.09 -24.03
N GLU A 745 -19.82 23.94 -22.76
CA GLU A 745 -19.31 25.05 -21.93
C GLU A 745 -17.94 25.59 -22.36
N LEU A 746 -17.09 24.74 -22.92
CA LEU A 746 -15.84 25.17 -23.54
C LEU A 746 -16.10 25.82 -24.91
N ALA A 747 -17.03 25.28 -25.70
CA ALA A 747 -17.42 25.81 -27.01
C ALA A 747 -18.11 27.19 -26.92
N GLU A 748 -19.03 27.39 -25.97
CA GLU A 748 -19.67 28.69 -25.65
C GLU A 748 -18.63 29.80 -25.35
N ARG A 749 -17.40 29.41 -24.99
CA ARG A 749 -16.29 30.31 -24.59
C ARG A 749 -15.15 30.37 -25.60
N GLY A 750 -15.22 29.61 -26.70
CA GLY A 750 -14.14 29.48 -27.68
C GLY A 750 -12.86 28.84 -27.11
N ILE A 751 -12.94 28.07 -26.02
CA ILE A 751 -11.79 27.42 -25.39
C ILE A 751 -11.48 26.11 -26.15
N PRO A 752 -10.31 25.96 -26.78
CA PRO A 752 -9.95 24.74 -27.49
C PRO A 752 -9.80 23.55 -26.53
N LYS A 753 -10.25 22.37 -26.98
CA LYS A 753 -10.18 21.11 -26.23
C LYS A 753 -9.45 19.99 -26.96
N VAL A 754 -9.19 18.91 -26.23
CA VAL A 754 -8.81 17.57 -26.70
C VAL A 754 -9.66 16.57 -25.92
N ASP A 755 -10.21 15.56 -26.59
CA ASP A 755 -11.04 14.53 -25.97
C ASP A 755 -10.31 13.19 -25.99
N LEU A 756 -10.29 12.50 -24.85
CA LEU A 756 -9.62 11.21 -24.67
C LEU A 756 -10.59 10.15 -24.14
N LEU A 757 -10.50 8.95 -24.69
CA LEU A 757 -11.07 7.72 -24.13
C LEU A 757 -9.94 6.97 -23.42
N LEU A 758 -10.11 6.71 -22.12
CA LEU A 758 -9.13 5.97 -21.30
C LEU A 758 -9.87 5.03 -20.35
N SER A 759 -9.44 3.76 -20.30
CA SER A 759 -9.82 2.84 -19.22
C SER A 759 -9.27 3.35 -17.89
N GLU A 760 -7.97 3.59 -17.87
CA GLU A 760 -7.20 4.01 -16.70
C GLU A 760 -6.39 5.28 -16.98
N ILE A 761 -6.51 6.23 -16.04
CA ILE A 761 -5.95 7.57 -16.11
C ILE A 761 -4.68 7.63 -15.26
N PHE A 762 -3.52 7.75 -15.91
CA PHE A 762 -2.21 7.81 -15.25
C PHE A 762 -1.51 9.14 -15.51
N PRO A 763 -0.76 9.71 -14.54
CA PRO A 763 -0.02 10.95 -14.74
C PRO A 763 0.89 10.95 -15.98
N GLY A 764 1.65 9.87 -16.19
CA GLY A 764 2.53 9.73 -17.35
C GLY A 764 1.81 9.78 -18.70
N LYS A 765 0.59 9.22 -18.81
CA LYS A 765 -0.21 9.30 -20.04
C LYS A 765 -0.62 10.74 -20.35
N LEU A 766 -1.02 11.51 -19.33
CA LEU A 766 -1.45 12.91 -19.51
C LEU A 766 -0.27 13.88 -19.68
N ALA A 767 0.90 13.57 -19.10
CA ALA A 767 2.12 14.36 -19.21
C ALA A 767 2.65 14.49 -20.65
N MET A 768 2.36 13.52 -21.52
CA MET A 768 2.74 13.55 -22.94
C MET A 768 2.06 14.66 -23.75
N MET A 769 0.93 15.20 -23.27
CA MET A 769 0.16 16.26 -23.93
C MET A 769 0.36 17.59 -23.19
N SER A 770 1.59 18.09 -23.25
CA SER A 770 2.07 19.23 -22.46
C SER A 770 1.44 20.58 -22.83
N ASP A 771 0.79 20.67 -23.99
CA ASP A 771 0.02 21.84 -24.46
C ASP A 771 -1.39 21.91 -23.85
N VAL A 772 -1.86 20.85 -23.20
CA VAL A 772 -3.06 20.88 -22.36
C VAL A 772 -2.71 21.52 -21.01
N GLU A 773 -3.47 22.54 -20.61
CA GLU A 773 -3.22 23.33 -19.39
C GLU A 773 -4.11 22.90 -18.21
N CYS A 774 -5.22 22.19 -18.48
CA CYS A 774 -6.12 21.62 -17.47
C CYS A 774 -6.79 20.34 -17.98
N TRP A 775 -6.96 19.33 -17.12
CA TRP A 775 -7.68 18.10 -17.40
C TRP A 775 -8.98 18.00 -16.61
N VAL A 776 -10.02 17.44 -17.22
CA VAL A 776 -11.29 17.11 -16.57
C VAL A 776 -11.57 15.63 -16.77
N GLN A 777 -11.79 14.91 -15.67
CA GLN A 777 -12.08 13.48 -15.71
C GLN A 777 -13.55 13.17 -15.48
N VAL A 778 -14.24 12.82 -16.56
CA VAL A 778 -15.58 12.22 -16.55
C VAL A 778 -15.42 10.71 -16.33
N ALA A 779 -14.92 10.34 -15.15
CA ALA A 779 -14.54 8.98 -14.75
C ALA A 779 -14.77 8.79 -13.22
N CYS A 780 -13.90 8.07 -12.51
CA CYS A 780 -13.90 8.01 -11.03
C CYS A 780 -13.41 9.34 -10.42
N PRO A 781 -14.22 10.06 -9.62
CA PRO A 781 -13.86 11.38 -9.10
C PRO A 781 -12.73 11.33 -8.05
N ARG A 782 -12.48 10.17 -7.42
CA ARG A 782 -11.44 10.01 -6.40
C ARG A 782 -10.02 10.17 -6.94
N LEU A 783 -9.79 9.89 -8.22
CA LEU A 783 -8.49 10.14 -8.88
C LEU A 783 -8.02 11.61 -8.77
N SER A 784 -8.93 12.59 -8.88
CA SER A 784 -8.59 14.01 -8.68
C SER A 784 -8.57 14.44 -7.22
N ILE A 785 -9.32 13.77 -6.34
CA ILE A 785 -9.37 14.09 -4.90
C ILE A 785 -8.11 13.58 -4.20
N ASP A 786 -7.81 12.29 -4.38
CA ASP A 786 -6.70 11.59 -3.72
C ASP A 786 -5.37 11.82 -4.44
N TRP A 787 -5.35 11.69 -5.77
CA TRP A 787 -4.11 11.68 -6.57
C TRP A 787 -3.90 12.97 -7.37
N GLY A 788 -4.74 13.98 -7.18
CA GLY A 788 -4.73 15.21 -7.99
C GLY A 788 -3.40 15.99 -7.99
N TYR A 789 -2.57 15.81 -6.95
CA TYR A 789 -1.23 16.39 -6.84
C TYR A 789 -0.18 15.67 -7.69
N ALA A 790 -0.42 14.39 -8.06
CA ALA A 790 0.52 13.59 -8.84
C ALA A 790 0.49 13.92 -10.35
N PHE A 791 -0.47 14.72 -10.80
CA PHE A 791 -0.62 15.14 -12.19
C PHE A 791 0.10 16.49 -12.45
N PRO A 792 0.88 16.63 -13.54
CA PRO A 792 1.66 17.86 -13.83
C PRO A 792 0.79 19.06 -14.27
N ARG A 793 -0.52 18.88 -14.34
CA ARG A 793 -1.56 19.85 -14.69
C ARG A 793 -2.78 19.57 -13.80
N PRO A 794 -3.60 20.58 -13.45
CA PRO A 794 -4.81 20.36 -12.66
C PRO A 794 -5.70 19.28 -13.29
N LEU A 795 -5.98 18.22 -12.53
CA LEU A 795 -6.99 17.22 -12.86
C LEU A 795 -8.24 17.51 -12.02
N LEU A 796 -9.38 17.76 -12.66
CA LEU A 796 -10.65 18.16 -12.03
C LEU A 796 -11.72 17.08 -12.13
N THR A 797 -12.58 16.98 -11.11
CA THR A 797 -13.89 16.32 -11.26
C THR A 797 -14.80 17.14 -12.20
N PRO A 798 -15.88 16.56 -12.74
CA PRO A 798 -16.85 17.30 -13.55
C PRO A 798 -17.57 18.42 -12.79
N TYR A 799 -17.77 18.25 -11.48
CA TYR A 799 -18.30 19.32 -10.62
C TYR A 799 -17.32 20.50 -10.55
N GLU A 800 -16.06 20.24 -10.23
CA GLU A 800 -15.01 21.26 -10.12
C GLU A 800 -14.76 21.97 -11.46
N ALA A 801 -14.86 21.25 -12.59
CA ALA A 801 -14.80 21.84 -13.92
C ALA A 801 -15.94 22.84 -14.15
N LEU A 802 -17.17 22.54 -13.72
CA LEU A 802 -18.30 23.46 -13.83
C LEU A 802 -18.22 24.64 -12.84
N VAL A 803 -17.48 24.52 -11.74
CA VAL A 803 -17.13 25.61 -10.81
C VAL A 803 -15.99 26.49 -11.34
N ALA A 804 -15.00 25.89 -12.00
CA ALA A 804 -13.96 26.60 -12.74
C ALA A 804 -14.57 27.39 -13.92
N LEU A 805 -15.52 26.76 -14.64
CA LEU A 805 -16.30 27.39 -15.70
C LEU A 805 -17.46 28.27 -15.16
N GLY A 806 -17.65 28.40 -13.84
CA GLY A 806 -18.63 29.33 -13.26
C GLY A 806 -20.10 29.09 -13.66
N LYS A 807 -20.46 27.86 -14.05
CA LYS A 807 -21.86 27.45 -14.26
C LYS A 807 -22.45 26.75 -13.03
N ARG A 808 -21.64 26.55 -11.97
CA ARG A 808 -22.06 26.11 -10.64
C ARG A 808 -21.30 26.87 -9.55
N GLY A 809 -21.92 27.04 -8.38
CA GLY A 809 -21.25 27.53 -7.18
C GLY A 809 -20.25 26.52 -6.64
N GLY A 810 -19.13 27.02 -6.11
CA GLY A 810 -18.17 26.25 -5.34
C GLY A 810 -18.73 25.86 -3.97
N TRP A 811 -18.04 24.95 -3.28
CA TRP A 811 -18.43 24.51 -1.94
C TRP A 811 -17.95 25.48 -0.84
N GLY A 812 -16.97 26.33 -1.15
CA GLY A 812 -16.47 27.35 -0.22
C GLY A 812 -17.56 28.37 0.13
N LYS A 813 -17.53 28.89 1.36
CA LYS A 813 -18.48 29.94 1.81
C LYS A 813 -18.31 31.23 1.01
N GLU A 814 -17.10 31.45 0.50
CA GLU A 814 -16.71 32.48 -0.45
C GLU A 814 -17.35 32.34 -1.85
N ASP A 815 -17.69 31.12 -2.29
CA ASP A 815 -18.42 30.84 -3.54
C ASP A 815 -19.94 30.64 -3.30
N GLY A 816 -20.43 30.86 -2.06
CA GLY A 816 -21.83 30.70 -1.67
C GLY A 816 -22.24 29.29 -1.20
N GLY A 817 -21.27 28.38 -0.99
CA GLY A 817 -21.50 27.05 -0.42
C GLY A 817 -21.55 27.02 1.11
N ASP A 818 -21.73 25.82 1.68
CA ASP A 818 -21.76 25.60 3.14
C ASP A 818 -20.37 25.41 3.77
N GLY A 819 -19.33 25.28 2.94
CA GLY A 819 -17.95 24.97 3.31
C GLY A 819 -17.53 23.50 3.13
N ILE A 820 -18.41 22.63 2.62
CA ILE A 820 -18.22 21.17 2.68
C ILE A 820 -18.19 20.57 1.26
N TYR A 821 -17.13 19.81 0.96
CA TYR A 821 -16.94 19.23 -0.36
C TYR A 821 -17.96 18.10 -0.63
N PRO A 822 -18.69 18.12 -1.77
CA PRO A 822 -19.75 17.16 -2.05
C PRO A 822 -19.18 15.79 -2.46
N MET A 823 -19.62 14.73 -1.76
CA MET A 823 -19.31 13.34 -2.12
C MET A 823 -20.61 12.63 -2.54
N ASP A 824 -21.21 13.11 -3.63
CA ASP A 824 -22.56 12.75 -4.07
C ASP A 824 -22.59 12.23 -5.53
N TYR A 825 -21.48 11.72 -6.05
CA TYR A 825 -21.24 11.60 -7.49
C TYR A 825 -22.26 10.75 -8.28
N TYR A 826 -22.80 9.70 -7.67
CA TYR A 826 -23.90 8.89 -8.19
C TYR A 826 -25.25 9.20 -7.51
N GLY A 827 -25.29 10.14 -6.56
CA GLY A 827 -26.49 10.54 -5.84
C GLY A 827 -27.58 11.04 -6.79
N LYS A 828 -28.83 10.63 -6.53
CA LYS A 828 -30.00 10.91 -7.39
C LYS A 828 -30.06 12.36 -7.86
N ASP A 829 -29.80 13.31 -6.96
CA ASP A 829 -29.86 14.74 -7.21
C ASP A 829 -28.50 15.42 -6.90
N GLY A 830 -27.42 14.64 -6.99
CA GLY A 830 -26.06 15.04 -6.66
C GLY A 830 -25.31 15.76 -7.79
N LEU A 831 -24.19 16.37 -7.44
CA LEU A 831 -23.43 17.29 -8.27
C LEU A 831 -22.46 16.60 -9.23
N GLY A 832 -21.96 15.40 -8.93
CA GLY A 832 -20.91 14.78 -9.74
C GLY A 832 -21.29 14.36 -11.18
N ARG A 833 -22.56 14.04 -11.46
CA ARG A 833 -23.02 13.54 -12.77
C ARG A 833 -24.22 14.32 -13.32
N THR A 834 -24.25 14.48 -14.64
CA THR A 834 -25.37 15.10 -15.36
C THR A 834 -26.33 14.01 -15.85
N LYS A 835 -27.63 14.23 -15.69
CA LYS A 835 -28.70 13.37 -16.23
C LYS A 835 -28.91 13.65 -17.73
N PRO A 836 -29.52 12.73 -18.50
CA PRO A 836 -30.09 13.08 -19.80
C PRO A 836 -31.09 14.24 -19.64
N LEU A 837 -31.14 15.15 -20.62
CA LEU A 837 -32.17 16.18 -20.66
C LEU A 837 -33.51 15.55 -21.07
N GLU A 838 -34.57 15.82 -20.32
CA GLU A 838 -35.92 15.38 -20.70
C GLU A 838 -36.30 15.98 -22.06
N GLY A 839 -36.61 15.11 -23.03
CA GLY A 839 -36.92 15.49 -24.41
C GLY A 839 -35.79 15.28 -25.44
N VAL A 840 -34.53 15.04 -25.03
CA VAL A 840 -33.45 14.71 -25.97
C VAL A 840 -33.34 13.19 -26.14
N VAL A 841 -34.02 12.65 -27.15
CA VAL A 841 -33.79 11.28 -27.62
C VAL A 841 -32.42 11.20 -28.29
N SER A 842 -31.57 10.27 -27.86
CA SER A 842 -30.30 9.99 -28.51
C SER A 842 -30.50 9.36 -29.89
N SER A 843 -29.98 10.00 -30.94
CA SER A 843 -29.74 9.42 -32.26
C SER A 843 -28.57 8.45 -32.24
#